data_AF-A0A661SRF1-F1
#
_entry.id   AF-A0A661SRF1-F1
#
_cell.length_a   1.000
_cell.length_b   1.000
_cell.length_c   1.000
_cell.angle_alpha   90.00
_cell.angle_beta   90.00
_cell.angle_gamma   90.00
#
_symmetry.space_group_name_H-M   'P 1'
#
loop_
_entity.id
_entity.type
_entity.pdbx_description
1 polymer ?
#
loop_
_entity_poly.entity_id
_entity_poly.type
_entity_poly.pdbx_seq_one_letter_code
_entity_poly.pdbx_strand_id
1 'polypeptide(L)'
;MIRLNAASSQKILDDLFKTRNTIKFIPDVLKNMDRQQARVFLDTYLRADGFEGCKITTTDIDILNGLQQIAVDAEYGFTVMTREPTIGKKMLYVLRLVDHQGTSIMEIKKVDYSGIIWCPNTDNETVVARRNGKVFITGNTPFFNITMDLEVPSTLKDHPVIIGGEYQSETYAEYQAEMNIINEAFAEVMMEGDATGRVFTFPIPTYNITKDFDWDNPNLDKLWVMTGKFGTPYFSNFVNSDMSPDDTRSMCCRLRLDNRELIKRGGGLFGAHPLTGSIGVATINLPRIGYVSKTEADFFGHLRKMLVLAKDSLMIKRKILEDFTEKNLYPYSKFYLREVKNAAGLYWNNHFSTFGIIGMNEACLNFIGKDIGTEEGQKFSVRVMDFIRDMIAETQEETGDLFNLEATPAEGTSYRLAMLDKEKFPEIICANENDCCNGEVPYYTNSSQLPVNYTDDIFEMLNLQDELQTKYTGGCIEKDNKVVTDKGAMKIEEIASHFKSLSPIKALSYNPKTGQSEWDLITDAVTINVAKHHKIKVVAERGIEITTSDWHPFFVMEKISFDNQCPVCAKPLKNVKAFAAHLRHSQTCREKYVRLARYEVVEKRADELRKGDYILQNSQNLLPEKSSLDSDSAYLIGFFIGDGSISEFKDNRGGNNLIRYKTRFFSESRPVLDKISDILNRLFGCQVKPIRNDKRSEKLLEVSTSKKAVSDFLFQYRFFAGKKAYTISIPSEVKRLLSKENFYGFLAGLIDSDGHVDKKRGTIEYYTVSEKLADDI
;
A
#
# COMPACT_ATOMS: atom_id res chain seq x y z
N MET A 1 13.08 -60.90 26.39
CA MET A 1 11.75 -60.51 25.88
C MET A 1 10.79 -60.51 27.06
N ILE A 2 10.42 -59.34 27.58
CA ILE A 2 9.53 -59.25 28.75
C ILE A 2 8.09 -59.31 28.24
N ARG A 3 7.32 -60.33 28.65
CA ARG A 3 5.91 -60.48 28.29
C ARG A 3 5.07 -60.10 29.50
N LEU A 4 4.44 -58.94 29.44
CA LEU A 4 3.55 -58.46 30.49
C LEU A 4 2.24 -59.26 30.45
N ASN A 5 1.71 -59.61 31.62
CA ASN A 5 0.36 -60.17 31.72
C ASN A 5 -0.69 -59.05 31.54
N ALA A 6 -1.93 -59.42 31.23
CA ALA A 6 -2.99 -58.47 30.94
C ALA A 6 -3.20 -57.42 32.05
N ALA A 7 -3.08 -57.82 33.32
CA ALA A 7 -3.22 -56.92 34.46
C ALA A 7 -2.07 -55.90 34.56
N SER A 8 -0.83 -56.33 34.30
CA SER A 8 0.34 -55.45 34.26
C SER A 8 0.30 -54.49 33.08
N SER A 9 -0.13 -54.96 31.90
CA SER A 9 -0.34 -54.09 30.74
C SER A 9 -1.42 -53.05 31.01
N GLN A 10 -2.54 -53.45 31.63
CA GLN A 10 -3.61 -52.53 32.01
C GLN A 10 -3.12 -51.46 32.98
N LYS A 11 -2.36 -51.85 34.02
CA LYS A 11 -1.79 -50.90 34.99
C LYS A 11 -0.86 -49.87 34.35
N ILE A 12 -0.01 -50.30 33.42
CA ILE A 12 0.91 -49.40 32.70
C ILE A 12 0.14 -48.44 31.78
N LEU A 13 -0.91 -48.93 31.11
CA LEU A 13 -1.78 -48.09 30.29
C LEU A 13 -2.53 -47.07 31.16
N ASP A 14 -3.07 -47.48 32.30
CA ASP A 14 -3.76 -46.59 33.23
C ASP A 14 -2.81 -45.51 33.81
N ASP A 15 -1.54 -45.86 34.09
CA ASP A 15 -0.53 -44.91 34.59
C ASP A 15 0.04 -43.97 33.51
N LEU A 16 0.10 -44.41 32.25
CA LEU A 16 0.56 -43.58 31.13
C LEU A 16 -0.53 -42.64 30.62
N PHE A 17 -1.79 -43.07 30.64
CA PHE A 17 -2.88 -42.36 29.96
C PHE A 17 -3.89 -41.67 30.89
N LYS A 18 -3.74 -41.77 32.23
CA LYS A 18 -4.33 -41.09 33.42
C LYS A 18 -5.67 -40.30 33.38
N THR A 19 -6.28 -39.99 32.24
CA THR A 19 -7.46 -39.13 32.11
C THR A 19 -8.45 -39.51 30.98
N ARG A 20 -8.24 -40.58 30.22
CA ARG A 20 -9.17 -40.94 29.11
C ARG A 20 -9.91 -42.25 29.36
N ASN A 21 -11.25 -42.19 29.37
CA ASN A 21 -12.15 -43.34 29.56
C ASN A 21 -12.11 -44.39 28.42
N THR A 22 -11.28 -44.19 27.38
CA THR A 22 -11.03 -45.15 26.29
C THR A 22 -9.55 -45.11 25.84
N ILE A 23 -8.96 -46.30 25.62
CA ILE A 23 -7.54 -46.47 25.23
C ILE A 23 -7.35 -46.33 23.69
N LYS A 24 -8.44 -46.19 22.93
CA LYS A 24 -8.45 -46.22 21.46
C LYS A 24 -8.60 -44.81 20.88
N PHE A 25 -7.49 -44.17 20.54
CA PHE A 25 -7.47 -42.90 19.80
C PHE A 25 -6.21 -42.79 18.96
N ILE A 26 -6.21 -41.91 17.97
CA ILE A 26 -5.01 -41.54 17.21
C ILE A 26 -4.33 -40.38 17.95
N PRO A 27 -3.08 -40.53 18.44
CA PRO A 27 -2.33 -39.46 19.08
C PRO A 27 -2.17 -38.24 18.19
N ASP A 28 -2.21 -37.03 18.78
CA ASP A 28 -2.14 -35.78 18.02
C ASP A 28 -0.80 -35.63 17.27
N VAL A 29 0.28 -36.23 17.78
CA VAL A 29 1.57 -36.29 17.05
C VAL A 29 1.45 -37.01 15.70
N LEU A 30 0.55 -37.99 15.58
CA LEU A 30 0.28 -38.68 14.31
C LEU A 30 -0.69 -37.91 13.41
N LYS A 31 -1.47 -36.97 13.96
CA LYS A 31 -2.35 -36.09 13.16
C LYS A 31 -1.61 -34.88 12.58
N ASN A 32 -0.37 -34.63 13.02
CA ASN A 32 0.48 -33.53 12.56
C ASN A 32 1.66 -34.04 11.72
N MET A 33 1.54 -35.22 11.11
CA MET A 33 2.55 -35.80 10.23
C MET A 33 2.64 -35.02 8.92
N ASP A 34 3.83 -34.97 8.31
CA ASP A 34 3.95 -34.52 6.94
C ASP A 34 3.28 -35.49 5.95
N ARG A 35 3.08 -35.05 4.70
CA ARG A 35 2.40 -35.86 3.67
C ARG A 35 3.02 -37.25 3.49
N GLN A 36 4.34 -37.36 3.50
CA GLN A 36 5.03 -38.63 3.26
C GLN A 36 4.84 -39.58 4.44
N GLN A 37 4.96 -39.07 5.66
CA GLN A 37 4.70 -39.79 6.90
C GLN A 37 3.23 -40.22 7.01
N ALA A 38 2.28 -39.35 6.67
CA ALA A 38 0.85 -39.66 6.64
C ALA A 38 0.53 -40.78 5.65
N ARG A 39 1.13 -40.76 4.44
CA ARG A 39 1.01 -41.84 3.46
C ARG A 39 1.58 -43.16 3.96
N VAL A 40 2.78 -43.14 4.55
CA VAL A 40 3.41 -44.34 5.13
C VAL A 40 2.56 -44.90 6.27
N PHE A 41 2.02 -44.03 7.12
CA PHE A 41 1.13 -44.44 8.20
C PHE A 41 -0.14 -45.10 7.65
N LEU A 42 -0.82 -44.51 6.66
CA LEU A 42 -2.03 -45.08 6.08
C LEU A 42 -1.75 -46.38 5.32
N ASP A 43 -0.64 -46.48 4.58
CA ASP A 43 -0.24 -47.74 3.93
C ASP A 43 0.02 -48.83 4.97
N THR A 44 0.72 -48.49 6.05
CA THR A 44 0.97 -49.42 7.17
C THR A 44 -0.33 -49.82 7.85
N TYR A 45 -1.24 -48.87 8.10
CA TYR A 45 -2.55 -49.11 8.71
C TYR A 45 -3.41 -50.00 7.80
N LEU A 46 -3.42 -49.74 6.49
CA LEU A 46 -4.13 -50.56 5.49
C LEU A 46 -3.58 -51.98 5.39
N ARG A 47 -2.25 -52.17 5.50
CA ARG A 47 -1.64 -53.51 5.53
C ARG A 47 -1.97 -54.28 6.80
N ALA A 48 -2.20 -53.58 7.90
CA ALA A 48 -2.49 -54.19 9.19
C ALA A 48 -3.99 -54.51 9.34
N ASP A 49 -4.85 -53.51 9.17
CA ASP A 49 -6.29 -53.55 9.51
C ASP A 49 -7.18 -53.12 8.33
N GLY A 50 -6.60 -53.06 7.12
CA GLY A 50 -7.30 -52.73 5.89
C GLY A 50 -7.72 -53.95 5.07
N PHE A 51 -8.63 -53.71 4.14
CA PHE A 51 -9.20 -54.71 3.22
C PHE A 51 -9.35 -54.10 1.82
N GLU A 52 -9.27 -54.94 0.77
CA GLU A 52 -9.29 -54.52 -0.65
C GLU A 52 -8.21 -53.48 -1.01
N GLY A 53 -7.14 -53.37 -0.21
CA GLY A 53 -6.04 -52.42 -0.43
C GLY A 53 -6.43 -50.94 -0.31
N CYS A 54 -7.66 -50.61 0.07
CA CYS A 54 -8.15 -49.23 0.12
C CYS A 54 -9.23 -48.97 1.19
N LYS A 55 -9.68 -49.98 1.95
CA LYS A 55 -10.72 -49.82 2.98
C LYS A 55 -10.14 -50.05 4.37
N ILE A 56 -10.52 -49.22 5.33
CA ILE A 56 -10.24 -49.38 6.76
C ILE A 56 -11.59 -49.48 7.48
N THR A 57 -11.74 -50.44 8.39
CA THR A 57 -12.98 -50.59 9.18
C THR A 57 -12.71 -50.31 10.64
N THR A 58 -13.47 -49.41 11.26
CA THR A 58 -13.37 -49.12 12.70
C THR A 58 -14.75 -49.09 13.35
N THR A 59 -14.81 -49.43 14.64
CA THR A 59 -16.03 -49.28 15.47
C THR A 59 -16.00 -48.01 16.31
N ASP A 60 -14.92 -47.24 16.22
CA ASP A 60 -14.66 -46.05 17.03
C ASP A 60 -14.66 -44.80 16.15
N ILE A 61 -15.49 -43.83 16.51
CA ILE A 61 -15.68 -42.59 15.75
C ILE A 61 -14.46 -41.67 15.85
N ASP A 62 -13.73 -41.70 16.97
CA ASP A 62 -12.56 -40.84 17.16
C ASP A 62 -11.38 -41.35 16.32
N ILE A 63 -11.24 -42.67 16.20
CA ILE A 63 -10.32 -43.29 15.24
C ILE A 63 -10.73 -42.94 13.81
N LEU A 64 -12.02 -43.04 13.47
CA LEU A 64 -12.50 -42.68 12.14
C LEU A 64 -12.17 -41.22 11.79
N ASN A 65 -12.42 -40.29 12.70
CA ASN A 65 -12.14 -38.88 12.51
C ASN A 65 -10.64 -38.61 12.34
N GLY A 66 -9.80 -39.25 13.17
CA GLY A 66 -8.35 -39.15 13.00
C GLY A 66 -7.85 -39.74 11.68
N LEU A 67 -8.41 -40.86 11.21
CA LEU A 67 -8.06 -41.45 9.92
C LEU A 67 -8.52 -40.60 8.74
N GLN A 68 -9.69 -39.94 8.85
CA GLN A 68 -10.16 -38.99 7.83
C GLN A 68 -9.23 -37.78 7.74
N GLN A 69 -8.76 -37.25 8.87
CA GLN A 69 -7.78 -36.16 8.89
C GLN A 69 -6.48 -36.59 8.21
N ILE A 70 -5.89 -37.71 8.63
CA ILE A 70 -4.65 -38.23 8.04
C ILE A 70 -4.84 -38.56 6.54
N ALA A 71 -6.04 -38.98 6.12
CA ALA A 71 -6.36 -39.19 4.71
C ALA A 71 -6.29 -37.89 3.90
N VAL A 72 -6.80 -36.77 4.45
CA VAL A 72 -6.62 -35.44 3.83
C VAL A 72 -5.14 -35.07 3.76
N ASP A 73 -4.40 -35.23 4.86
CA ASP A 73 -2.96 -34.87 4.94
C ASP A 73 -2.10 -35.70 3.96
N ALA A 74 -2.54 -36.93 3.67
CA ALA A 74 -1.94 -37.81 2.67
C ALA A 74 -2.41 -37.54 1.22
N GLU A 75 -3.29 -36.57 1.01
CA GLU A 75 -3.97 -36.22 -0.24
C GLU A 75 -4.85 -37.34 -0.84
N TYR A 76 -5.44 -38.18 0.00
CA TYR A 76 -6.48 -39.11 -0.42
C TYR A 76 -7.86 -38.48 -0.32
N GLY A 77 -8.68 -38.66 -1.35
CA GLY A 77 -10.13 -38.59 -1.17
C GLY A 77 -10.61 -39.76 -0.32
N PHE A 78 -11.79 -39.64 0.30
CA PHE A 78 -12.34 -40.77 1.02
C PHE A 78 -13.87 -40.78 1.07
N THR A 79 -14.43 -41.98 1.17
CA THR A 79 -15.85 -42.19 1.48
C THR A 79 -15.97 -42.87 2.84
N VAL A 80 -17.00 -42.52 3.61
CA VAL A 80 -17.35 -43.22 4.85
C VAL A 80 -18.73 -43.82 4.68
N MET A 81 -18.81 -45.13 4.88
CA MET A 81 -20.04 -45.88 4.97
C MET A 81 -20.24 -46.37 6.40
N THR A 82 -21.43 -46.16 6.94
CA THR A 82 -21.81 -46.71 8.24
C THR A 82 -22.63 -47.98 8.01
N ARG A 83 -22.25 -49.09 8.63
CA ARG A 83 -22.94 -50.39 8.54
C ARG A 83 -23.35 -50.85 9.93
N GLU A 84 -24.52 -51.45 10.03
CA GLU A 84 -24.91 -52.18 11.22
C GLU A 84 -24.01 -53.44 11.38
N PRO A 85 -23.59 -53.77 12.61
CA PRO A 85 -22.72 -54.90 12.84
C PRO A 85 -23.44 -56.22 12.53
N THR A 86 -22.80 -57.10 11.77
CA THR A 86 -23.28 -58.48 11.59
C THR A 86 -23.12 -59.30 12.88
N ILE A 87 -22.14 -58.93 13.72
CA ILE A 87 -21.85 -59.50 15.04
C ILE A 87 -21.43 -58.36 15.98
N GLY A 88 -22.13 -58.16 17.10
CA GLY A 88 -21.86 -57.10 18.09
C GLY A 88 -22.93 -56.01 18.13
N LYS A 89 -22.74 -54.99 19.00
CA LYS A 89 -23.68 -53.87 19.20
C LYS A 89 -23.19 -52.51 18.68
N LYS A 90 -21.93 -52.41 18.25
CA LYS A 90 -21.33 -51.15 17.81
C LYS A 90 -21.41 -51.00 16.30
N MET A 91 -21.76 -49.81 15.83
CA MET A 91 -21.76 -49.47 14.40
C MET A 91 -20.35 -49.64 13.82
N LEU A 92 -20.29 -50.10 12.57
CA LEU A 92 -19.06 -50.23 11.81
C LEU A 92 -18.94 -49.05 10.84
N TYR A 93 -17.84 -48.31 10.93
CA TYR A 93 -17.47 -47.26 10.00
C TYR A 93 -16.43 -47.79 9.03
N VAL A 94 -16.76 -47.80 7.74
CA VAL A 94 -15.87 -48.22 6.67
C VAL A 94 -15.38 -46.98 5.94
N LEU A 95 -14.12 -46.63 6.16
CA LEU A 95 -13.41 -45.57 5.45
C LEU A 95 -12.75 -46.17 4.20
N ARG A 96 -13.16 -45.76 3.00
CA ARG A 96 -12.46 -46.11 1.76
C ARG A 96 -11.63 -44.94 1.29
N LEU A 97 -10.31 -45.12 1.14
CA LEU A 97 -9.40 -44.17 0.52
C LEU A 97 -9.54 -44.22 -1.01
N VAL A 98 -9.45 -43.07 -1.64
CA VAL A 98 -9.58 -42.87 -3.09
C VAL A 98 -8.41 -42.00 -3.53
N ASP A 99 -7.58 -42.54 -4.42
CA ASP A 99 -6.50 -41.79 -5.05
C ASP A 99 -7.07 -41.03 -6.26
N HIS A 100 -7.16 -39.71 -6.15
CA HIS A 100 -7.70 -38.86 -7.20
C HIS A 100 -6.57 -38.37 -8.11
N GLN A 101 -6.46 -38.92 -9.32
CA GLN A 101 -5.63 -38.33 -10.37
C GLN A 101 -6.37 -37.15 -11.01
N GLY A 102 -6.41 -36.01 -10.33
CA GLY A 102 -7.03 -34.76 -10.79
C GLY A 102 -8.56 -34.79 -10.84
N THR A 103 -9.20 -33.67 -10.48
CA THR A 103 -10.65 -33.47 -10.69
C THR A 103 -10.85 -32.22 -11.53
N SER A 104 -11.41 -32.37 -12.73
CA SER A 104 -11.77 -31.24 -13.60
C SER A 104 -13.28 -30.97 -13.54
N ILE A 105 -13.66 -29.69 -13.59
CA ILE A 105 -15.07 -29.29 -13.75
C ILE A 105 -15.51 -29.68 -15.17
N MET A 106 -16.50 -30.56 -15.27
CA MET A 106 -17.00 -31.07 -16.56
C MET A 106 -18.23 -30.32 -17.06
N GLU A 107 -19.05 -29.77 -16.16
CA GLU A 107 -20.34 -29.16 -16.48
C GLU A 107 -20.77 -28.22 -15.34
N ILE A 108 -21.24 -27.02 -15.67
CA ILE A 108 -21.83 -26.06 -14.71
C ILE A 108 -23.32 -25.95 -15.02
N LYS A 109 -24.19 -26.28 -14.05
CA LYS A 109 -25.65 -26.14 -14.16
C LYS A 109 -26.14 -25.03 -13.25
N LYS A 110 -26.90 -24.08 -13.81
CA LYS A 110 -27.71 -23.16 -13.02
C LYS A 110 -28.92 -23.91 -12.46
N VAL A 111 -29.19 -23.74 -11.17
CA VAL A 111 -30.30 -24.41 -10.47
C VAL A 111 -30.96 -23.37 -9.58
N ASP A 112 -32.28 -23.25 -9.65
CA ASP A 112 -33.03 -22.42 -8.72
C ASP A 112 -32.97 -23.06 -7.32
N TYR A 113 -32.47 -22.30 -6.34
CA TYR A 113 -32.30 -22.77 -4.97
C TYR A 113 -33.16 -21.95 -4.01
N SER A 114 -34.06 -22.63 -3.30
CA SER A 114 -34.81 -22.10 -2.15
C SER A 114 -34.36 -22.86 -0.90
N GLY A 115 -33.62 -22.19 -0.02
CA GLY A 115 -33.09 -22.79 1.20
C GLY A 115 -32.10 -21.85 1.92
N ILE A 116 -31.60 -22.30 3.08
CA ILE A 116 -30.63 -21.54 3.87
C ILE A 116 -29.22 -21.87 3.38
N ILE A 117 -28.48 -20.85 2.93
CA ILE A 117 -27.07 -20.97 2.57
C ILE A 117 -26.23 -20.86 3.85
N TRP A 118 -25.36 -21.85 4.07
CA TRP A 118 -24.44 -21.88 5.20
C TRP A 118 -23.02 -21.65 4.67
N CYS A 119 -22.35 -20.61 5.18
CA CYS A 119 -20.97 -20.26 4.82
C CYS A 119 -20.09 -20.39 6.08
N PRO A 120 -19.47 -21.55 6.32
CA PRO A 120 -18.55 -21.71 7.43
C PRO A 120 -17.24 -20.96 7.16
N ASN A 121 -16.79 -20.18 8.14
CA ASN A 121 -15.46 -19.56 8.13
C ASN A 121 -14.49 -20.39 8.98
N THR A 122 -13.29 -20.63 8.47
CA THR A 122 -12.15 -21.19 9.20
C THR A 122 -11.01 -20.17 9.20
N ASP A 123 -10.06 -20.30 10.10
CA ASP A 123 -8.89 -19.41 10.15
C ASP A 123 -8.06 -19.45 8.85
N ASN A 124 -8.17 -20.54 8.09
CA ASN A 124 -7.48 -20.75 6.81
C ASN A 124 -8.38 -20.49 5.58
N GLU A 125 -9.59 -19.94 5.78
CA GLU A 125 -10.61 -19.62 4.75
C GLU A 125 -11.05 -20.78 3.84
N THR A 126 -10.55 -21.98 4.10
CA THR A 126 -10.82 -23.21 3.37
C THR A 126 -11.50 -24.21 4.28
N VAL A 127 -12.47 -24.92 3.72
CA VAL A 127 -13.25 -25.94 4.41
C VAL A 127 -13.19 -27.21 3.59
N VAL A 128 -12.75 -28.29 4.21
CA VAL A 128 -12.88 -29.62 3.62
C VAL A 128 -14.33 -30.05 3.84
N ALA A 129 -15.12 -30.01 2.78
CA ALA A 129 -16.52 -30.42 2.78
C ALA A 129 -16.67 -31.78 2.10
N ARG A 130 -17.80 -32.43 2.36
CA ARG A 130 -18.14 -33.71 1.74
C ARG A 130 -19.56 -33.67 1.19
N ARG A 131 -19.72 -33.97 -0.10
CA ARG A 131 -21.03 -34.04 -0.77
C ARG A 131 -21.14 -35.37 -1.51
N ASN A 132 -22.15 -36.18 -1.16
CA ASN A 132 -22.38 -37.51 -1.74
C ASN A 132 -21.13 -38.42 -1.72
N GLY A 133 -20.39 -38.39 -0.60
CA GLY A 133 -19.18 -39.21 -0.44
C GLY A 133 -17.94 -38.67 -1.14
N LYS A 134 -18.03 -37.60 -1.93
CA LYS A 134 -16.87 -36.92 -2.50
C LYS A 134 -16.39 -35.84 -1.53
N VAL A 135 -15.12 -35.93 -1.17
CA VAL A 135 -14.42 -34.87 -0.42
C VAL A 135 -14.06 -33.78 -1.43
N PHE A 136 -14.39 -32.55 -1.11
CA PHE A 136 -14.02 -31.38 -1.89
C PHE A 136 -13.57 -30.30 -0.92
N ILE A 137 -12.53 -29.58 -1.30
CA ILE A 137 -12.12 -28.38 -0.59
C ILE A 137 -12.96 -27.25 -1.18
N THR A 138 -13.72 -26.59 -0.33
CA THR A 138 -14.53 -25.44 -0.71
C THR A 138 -14.16 -24.26 0.17
N GLY A 139 -14.32 -23.11 -0.42
CA GLY A 139 -13.90 -21.83 0.08
C GLY A 139 -13.88 -20.96 -1.15
N ASN A 140 -14.27 -19.70 -1.02
CA ASN A 140 -13.83 -18.78 -2.04
C ASN A 140 -12.36 -18.56 -1.75
N THR A 141 -11.51 -18.78 -2.75
CA THR A 141 -10.21 -18.10 -2.71
C THR A 141 -10.56 -16.63 -2.49
N PRO A 142 -9.98 -15.97 -1.48
CA PRO A 142 -10.22 -14.55 -1.29
C PRO A 142 -10.03 -13.86 -2.63
N PHE A 143 -10.92 -12.93 -2.96
CA PHE A 143 -10.64 -12.05 -4.07
C PHE A 143 -9.54 -11.11 -3.57
N PHE A 144 -8.29 -11.33 -4.01
CA PHE A 144 -7.18 -10.46 -3.64
C PHE A 144 -6.38 -10.04 -4.85
N ASN A 145 -6.00 -8.76 -4.84
CA ASN A 145 -5.11 -8.13 -5.79
C ASN A 145 -3.76 -7.94 -5.11
N ILE A 146 -2.67 -8.15 -5.84
CA ILE A 146 -1.34 -7.78 -5.41
C ILE A 146 -0.82 -6.73 -6.39
N THR A 147 -0.40 -5.59 -5.86
CA THR A 147 0.34 -4.61 -6.65
C THR A 147 1.83 -4.90 -6.49
N MET A 148 2.49 -5.19 -7.60
CA MET A 148 3.91 -5.51 -7.66
C MET A 148 4.65 -4.23 -8.05
N ASP A 149 5.44 -3.70 -7.13
CA ASP A 149 6.34 -2.59 -7.44
C ASP A 149 7.61 -3.16 -8.11
N LEU A 150 7.97 -2.60 -9.27
CA LEU A 150 9.17 -2.98 -10.02
C LEU A 150 10.42 -2.30 -9.49
N GLU A 151 10.24 -1.13 -8.91
CA GLU A 151 11.28 -0.38 -8.23
C GLU A 151 10.90 -0.16 -6.79
N VAL A 152 11.90 -0.01 -5.94
CA VAL A 152 11.66 0.28 -4.53
C VAL A 152 10.85 1.58 -4.41
N PRO A 153 9.65 1.55 -3.79
CA PRO A 153 8.79 2.73 -3.71
C PRO A 153 9.52 3.93 -3.13
N SER A 154 9.29 5.12 -3.68
CA SER A 154 10.03 6.31 -3.28
C SER A 154 9.81 6.68 -1.81
N THR A 155 8.63 6.31 -1.30
CA THR A 155 8.20 6.45 0.10
C THR A 155 8.87 5.47 1.05
N LEU A 156 9.46 4.38 0.55
CA LEU A 156 10.08 3.31 1.35
C LEU A 156 11.59 3.18 1.11
N LYS A 157 12.11 3.65 -0.03
CA LYS A 157 13.50 3.39 -0.43
C LYS A 157 14.54 3.80 0.61
N ASP A 158 14.33 4.93 1.30
CA ASP A 158 15.25 5.44 2.32
C ASP A 158 14.94 4.87 3.72
N HIS A 159 13.91 4.03 3.86
CA HIS A 159 13.55 3.38 5.12
C HIS A 159 14.36 2.10 5.33
N PRO A 160 14.77 1.80 6.57
CA PRO A 160 15.38 0.53 6.89
C PRO A 160 14.38 -0.61 6.68
N VAL A 161 14.86 -1.73 6.13
CA VAL A 161 14.03 -2.92 5.98
C VAL A 161 13.66 -3.47 7.35
N ILE A 162 12.45 -4.02 7.48
CA ILE A 162 11.99 -4.62 8.73
C ILE A 162 11.95 -6.13 8.55
N ILE A 163 12.76 -6.87 9.31
CA ILE A 163 12.79 -8.34 9.32
C ILE A 163 12.45 -8.81 10.72
N GLY A 164 11.42 -9.65 10.86
CA GLY A 164 10.98 -10.17 12.16
C GLY A 164 10.41 -9.09 13.11
N GLY A 165 10.01 -7.93 12.57
CA GLY A 165 9.59 -6.76 13.36
C GLY A 165 10.75 -5.86 13.80
N GLU A 166 11.99 -6.16 13.38
CA GLU A 166 13.19 -5.39 13.71
C GLU A 166 13.76 -4.70 12.46
N TYR A 167 14.10 -3.42 12.61
CA TYR A 167 14.76 -2.66 11.56
C TYR A 167 16.18 -3.18 11.32
N GLN A 168 16.54 -3.35 10.06
CA GLN A 168 17.86 -3.75 9.60
C GLN A 168 18.74 -2.53 9.33
N SER A 169 20.03 -2.74 9.07
CA SER A 169 20.94 -1.67 8.66
C SER A 169 20.72 -1.23 7.22
N GLU A 170 20.35 -2.19 6.38
CA GLU A 170 20.10 -2.04 4.97
C GLU A 170 18.75 -1.35 4.76
N THR A 171 18.73 -0.40 3.83
CA THR A 171 17.52 0.30 3.41
C THR A 171 16.78 -0.47 2.32
N TYR A 172 15.48 -0.25 2.16
CA TYR A 172 14.73 -0.90 1.06
C TYR A 172 15.37 -0.61 -0.31
N ALA A 173 16.02 0.55 -0.51
CA ALA A 173 16.74 0.89 -1.73
C ALA A 173 17.80 -0.15 -2.12
N GLU A 174 18.41 -0.82 -1.16
CA GLU A 174 19.46 -1.82 -1.37
C GLU A 174 18.89 -3.16 -1.86
N TYR A 175 17.58 -3.36 -1.70
CA TYR A 175 16.89 -4.62 -2.03
C TYR A 175 16.25 -4.61 -3.42
N GLN A 176 16.69 -3.73 -4.32
CA GLN A 176 16.21 -3.75 -5.71
C GLN A 176 16.49 -5.10 -6.39
N ALA A 177 17.63 -5.74 -6.07
CA ALA A 177 17.96 -7.06 -6.61
C ALA A 177 16.97 -8.12 -6.11
N GLU A 178 16.63 -8.11 -4.83
CA GLU A 178 15.66 -9.01 -4.21
C GLU A 178 14.23 -8.74 -4.71
N MET A 179 13.85 -7.48 -4.93
CA MET A 179 12.59 -7.14 -5.58
C MET A 179 12.54 -7.68 -7.00
N ASN A 180 13.64 -7.60 -7.77
CA ASN A 180 13.73 -8.21 -9.09
C ASN A 180 13.58 -9.73 -8.99
N ILE A 181 14.27 -10.38 -8.04
CA ILE A 181 14.15 -11.84 -7.80
C ILE A 181 12.71 -12.22 -7.45
N ILE A 182 12.02 -11.45 -6.60
CA ILE A 182 10.63 -11.70 -6.23
C ILE A 182 9.71 -11.53 -7.43
N ASN A 183 9.86 -10.46 -8.21
CA ASN A 183 9.06 -10.24 -9.42
C ASN A 183 9.30 -11.34 -10.47
N GLU A 184 10.57 -11.76 -10.62
CA GLU A 184 10.98 -12.82 -11.52
C GLU A 184 10.41 -14.18 -11.09
N ALA A 185 10.58 -14.56 -9.82
CA ALA A 185 10.05 -15.80 -9.26
C ALA A 185 8.51 -15.82 -9.26
N PHE A 186 7.87 -14.69 -8.98
CA PHE A 186 6.43 -14.54 -9.07
C PHE A 186 5.94 -14.76 -10.50
N ALA A 187 6.60 -14.15 -11.49
CA ALA A 187 6.28 -14.36 -12.90
C ALA A 187 6.52 -15.81 -13.33
N GLU A 188 7.57 -16.48 -12.85
CA GLU A 188 7.81 -17.91 -13.10
C GLU A 188 6.67 -18.79 -12.59
N VAL A 189 6.27 -18.64 -11.32
CA VAL A 189 5.18 -19.41 -10.73
C VAL A 189 3.87 -19.15 -11.49
N MET A 190 3.57 -17.89 -11.79
CA MET A 190 2.39 -17.52 -12.59
C MET A 190 2.42 -18.13 -14.00
N MET A 191 3.61 -18.31 -14.58
CA MET A 191 3.80 -18.95 -15.89
C MET A 191 3.74 -20.48 -15.84
N GLU A 192 4.18 -21.11 -14.75
CA GLU A 192 4.00 -22.54 -14.49
C GLU A 192 2.51 -22.87 -14.41
N GLY A 193 1.73 -22.00 -13.76
CA GLY A 193 0.31 -22.16 -13.58
C GLY A 193 -0.05 -23.11 -12.43
N ASP A 194 -1.34 -23.43 -12.32
CA ASP A 194 -1.84 -24.38 -11.33
C ASP A 194 -1.28 -25.81 -11.55
N ALA A 195 -1.70 -26.77 -10.73
CA ALA A 195 -1.25 -28.17 -10.85
C ALA A 195 -1.53 -28.82 -12.23
N THR A 196 -2.31 -28.16 -13.11
CA THR A 196 -2.61 -28.56 -14.48
C THR A 196 -2.03 -27.63 -15.54
N GLY A 197 -1.24 -26.63 -15.15
CA GLY A 197 -0.60 -25.67 -16.02
C GLY A 197 -1.49 -24.51 -16.49
N ARG A 198 -2.62 -24.26 -15.81
CA ARG A 198 -3.53 -23.15 -16.15
C ARG A 198 -3.17 -21.88 -15.39
N VAL A 199 -3.50 -20.71 -15.96
CA VAL A 199 -3.30 -19.43 -15.28
C VAL A 199 -4.04 -19.39 -13.94
N PHE A 200 -3.41 -18.83 -12.92
CA PHE A 200 -4.07 -18.56 -11.64
C PHE A 200 -5.14 -17.47 -11.80
N THR A 201 -6.33 -17.70 -11.25
CA THR A 201 -7.37 -16.67 -11.15
C THR A 201 -7.02 -15.61 -10.10
N PHE A 202 -6.38 -16.02 -9.00
CA PHE A 202 -5.93 -15.14 -7.92
C PHE A 202 -4.53 -15.54 -7.40
N PRO A 203 -3.69 -14.60 -6.94
CA PRO A 203 -3.92 -13.14 -6.94
C PRO A 203 -4.07 -12.58 -8.35
N ILE A 204 -4.80 -11.47 -8.49
CA ILE A 204 -4.66 -10.62 -9.67
C ILE A 204 -3.38 -9.79 -9.47
N PRO A 205 -2.36 -9.91 -10.34
CA PRO A 205 -1.19 -9.06 -10.25
C PRO A 205 -1.42 -7.74 -11.00
N THR A 206 -1.00 -6.63 -10.40
CA THR A 206 -1.03 -5.30 -11.01
C THR A 206 0.37 -4.69 -10.97
N TYR A 207 0.87 -4.20 -12.10
CA TYR A 207 2.15 -3.51 -12.23
C TYR A 207 1.94 -2.05 -12.63
N ASN A 208 2.73 -1.14 -12.08
CA ASN A 208 2.62 0.28 -12.37
C ASN A 208 3.56 0.67 -13.51
N ILE A 209 3.05 1.35 -14.54
CA ILE A 209 3.86 1.91 -15.63
C ILE A 209 3.97 3.41 -15.39
N THR A 210 5.17 3.87 -15.06
CA THR A 210 5.48 5.28 -14.79
C THR A 210 6.10 5.97 -16.00
N LYS A 211 6.21 7.29 -15.91
CA LYS A 211 6.85 8.13 -16.92
C LYS A 211 8.30 7.71 -17.21
N ASP A 212 9.02 7.26 -16.19
CA ASP A 212 10.41 6.81 -16.17
C ASP A 212 10.59 5.29 -16.28
N PHE A 213 9.52 4.54 -16.56
CA PHE A 213 9.57 3.09 -16.72
C PHE A 213 10.63 2.63 -17.73
N ASP A 214 11.55 1.77 -17.30
CA ASP A 214 12.62 1.23 -18.12
C ASP A 214 12.14 0.04 -18.96
N TRP A 215 11.67 0.32 -20.18
CA TRP A 215 11.16 -0.69 -21.12
C TRP A 215 12.21 -1.71 -21.58
N ASP A 216 13.48 -1.32 -21.55
CA ASP A 216 14.60 -2.17 -21.99
C ASP A 216 15.23 -2.93 -20.82
N ASN A 217 14.63 -2.87 -19.62
CA ASN A 217 15.13 -3.56 -18.43
C ASN A 217 15.03 -5.08 -18.61
N PRO A 218 16.15 -5.81 -18.67
CA PRO A 218 16.15 -7.27 -18.90
C PRO A 218 15.49 -8.05 -17.76
N ASN A 219 15.37 -7.47 -16.55
CA ASN A 219 14.66 -8.11 -15.44
C ASN A 219 13.14 -8.21 -15.69
N LEU A 220 12.61 -7.49 -16.70
CA LEU A 220 11.19 -7.52 -17.06
C LEU A 220 10.85 -8.59 -18.12
N ASP A 221 11.84 -9.31 -18.65
CA ASP A 221 11.61 -10.30 -19.72
C ASP A 221 10.54 -11.33 -19.34
N LYS A 222 10.58 -11.86 -18.10
CA LYS A 222 9.58 -12.82 -17.63
C LYS A 222 8.20 -12.21 -17.43
N LEU A 223 8.11 -10.95 -17.04
CA LEU A 223 6.86 -10.19 -16.97
C LEU A 223 6.22 -10.07 -18.37
N TRP A 224 7.01 -9.80 -19.39
CA TRP A 224 6.53 -9.73 -20.78
C TRP A 224 6.13 -11.09 -21.34
N VAL A 225 6.89 -12.15 -21.05
CA VAL A 225 6.52 -13.52 -21.44
C VAL A 225 5.24 -13.96 -20.75
N MET A 226 5.07 -13.67 -19.46
CA MET A 226 3.82 -13.92 -18.71
C MET A 226 2.64 -13.19 -19.35
N THR A 227 2.82 -11.90 -19.68
CA THR A 227 1.82 -11.07 -20.36
C THR A 227 1.42 -11.65 -21.71
N GLY A 228 2.40 -12.05 -22.54
CA GLY A 228 2.13 -12.63 -23.85
C GLY A 228 1.50 -14.03 -23.80
N LYS A 229 1.83 -14.83 -22.78
CA LYS A 229 1.31 -16.21 -22.63
C LYS A 229 -0.13 -16.26 -22.12
N PHE A 230 -0.45 -15.42 -21.14
CA PHE A 230 -1.71 -15.53 -20.38
C PHE A 230 -2.55 -14.25 -20.33
N GLY A 231 -2.07 -13.12 -20.87
CA GLY A 231 -2.78 -11.84 -20.82
C GLY A 231 -2.84 -11.21 -19.42
N THR A 232 -1.90 -11.59 -18.55
CA THR A 232 -1.74 -11.10 -17.16
C THR A 232 -0.29 -10.64 -16.98
N PRO A 233 0.01 -9.55 -16.27
CA PRO A 233 -0.78 -8.85 -15.25
C PRO A 233 -1.61 -7.69 -15.80
N TYR A 234 -2.34 -7.02 -14.90
CA TYR A 234 -2.88 -5.68 -15.17
C TYR A 234 -1.76 -4.65 -15.10
N PHE A 235 -1.87 -3.61 -15.94
CA PHE A 235 -0.96 -2.48 -15.94
C PHE A 235 -1.70 -1.19 -15.57
N SER A 236 -1.34 -0.61 -14.43
CA SER A 236 -1.80 0.71 -14.03
C SER A 236 -0.94 1.77 -14.71
N ASN A 237 -1.53 2.51 -15.65
CA ASN A 237 -0.81 3.53 -16.42
C ASN A 237 -0.75 4.87 -15.66
N PHE A 238 0.46 5.34 -15.38
CA PHE A 238 0.78 6.65 -14.80
C PHE A 238 1.58 7.55 -15.75
N VAL A 239 1.85 7.10 -16.99
CA VAL A 239 2.65 7.85 -17.99
C VAL A 239 2.03 9.22 -18.30
N ASN A 240 0.70 9.29 -18.36
CA ASN A 240 -0.06 10.52 -18.63
C ASN A 240 -0.87 11.00 -17.43
N SER A 241 -0.53 10.54 -16.22
CA SER A 241 -1.20 10.95 -14.98
C SER A 241 -0.36 11.98 -14.21
N ASP A 242 -1.02 12.93 -13.56
CA ASP A 242 -0.42 13.80 -12.54
C ASP A 242 -0.31 13.11 -11.17
N MET A 243 -0.69 11.83 -11.09
CA MET A 243 -0.54 10.96 -9.92
C MET A 243 0.66 10.04 -10.12
N SER A 244 1.37 9.74 -9.04
CA SER A 244 2.40 8.70 -8.98
C SER A 244 1.82 7.36 -8.49
N PRO A 245 2.53 6.23 -8.65
CA PRO A 245 2.16 4.96 -8.03
C PRO A 245 2.02 5.02 -6.50
N ASP A 246 2.64 5.99 -5.85
CA ASP A 246 2.52 6.26 -4.42
C ASP A 246 1.21 7.02 -4.09
N ASP A 247 0.62 7.74 -5.05
CA ASP A 247 -0.62 8.53 -4.90
C ASP A 247 -1.90 7.73 -5.12
N THR A 248 -1.83 6.56 -5.74
CA THR A 248 -3.01 5.70 -5.98
C THR A 248 -2.67 4.22 -5.90
N ARG A 249 -3.54 3.41 -5.30
CA ARG A 249 -3.50 1.96 -5.44
C ARG A 249 -4.84 1.47 -5.99
N SER A 250 -4.80 0.48 -6.87
CA SER A 250 -6.00 -0.17 -7.40
C SER A 250 -6.59 -1.09 -6.34
N MET A 251 -7.74 -0.72 -5.78
CA MET A 251 -8.48 -1.56 -4.86
C MET A 251 -9.42 -2.43 -5.69
N CYS A 252 -9.14 -3.74 -5.80
CA CYS A 252 -9.93 -4.65 -6.63
C CYS A 252 -9.90 -4.24 -8.13
N CYS A 253 -10.87 -4.72 -8.92
CA CYS A 253 -10.84 -4.74 -10.38
C CYS A 253 -10.57 -3.37 -11.05
N ARG A 254 -11.16 -2.25 -10.57
CA ARG A 254 -11.10 -0.93 -11.23
C ARG A 254 -11.24 0.29 -10.31
N LEU A 255 -11.32 0.13 -8.98
CA LEU A 255 -11.44 1.25 -8.06
C LEU A 255 -10.06 1.92 -7.88
N ARG A 256 -9.90 3.13 -8.41
CA ARG A 256 -8.70 3.95 -8.22
C ARG A 256 -9.00 5.04 -7.20
N LEU A 257 -8.22 5.07 -6.11
CA LEU A 257 -8.38 6.03 -5.02
C LEU A 257 -7.28 7.08 -5.10
N ASP A 258 -7.63 8.37 -4.98
CA ASP A 258 -6.65 9.45 -4.81
C ASP A 258 -6.27 9.55 -3.32
N ASN A 259 -5.07 9.08 -2.98
CA ASN A 259 -4.58 9.08 -1.60
C ASN A 259 -4.43 10.50 -1.04
N ARG A 260 -4.34 11.55 -1.88
CA ARG A 260 -4.16 12.95 -1.44
C ARG A 260 -5.42 13.52 -0.78
N GLU A 261 -6.61 13.09 -1.20
CA GLU A 261 -7.87 13.46 -0.53
C GLU A 261 -8.06 12.74 0.81
N LEU A 262 -7.52 11.52 0.92
CA LEU A 262 -7.56 10.68 2.12
C LEU A 262 -6.52 11.12 3.17
N ILE A 263 -5.36 11.60 2.73
CA ILE A 263 -4.33 12.22 3.60
C ILE A 263 -4.89 13.47 4.30
N LYS A 264 -5.76 14.26 3.64
CA LYS A 264 -6.47 15.41 4.24
C LYS A 264 -7.47 15.00 5.34
N ARG A 265 -7.89 13.73 5.40
CA ARG A 265 -8.88 13.19 6.36
C ARG A 265 -8.27 12.22 7.40
N GLY A 266 -6.96 12.04 7.41
CA GLY A 266 -6.25 11.29 8.46
C GLY A 266 -6.21 9.77 8.23
N GLY A 267 -5.67 9.31 7.10
CA GLY A 267 -5.24 7.92 6.92
C GLY A 267 -3.88 7.67 7.56
N GLY A 268 -3.87 6.92 8.67
CA GLY A 268 -2.78 6.23 9.40
C GLY A 268 -1.30 6.67 9.31
N LEU A 269 -0.62 6.66 10.47
CA LEU A 269 0.85 6.69 10.60
C LEU A 269 1.49 5.48 9.89
N PHE A 270 2.67 5.66 9.29
CA PHE A 270 3.55 4.64 8.63
C PHE A 270 3.23 4.26 7.18
N GLY A 271 2.99 5.23 6.30
CA GLY A 271 2.62 4.90 4.92
C GLY A 271 1.40 3.97 4.87
N ALA A 272 0.55 4.07 5.91
CA ALA A 272 -0.64 3.26 6.02
C ALA A 272 -1.48 3.59 4.81
N HIS A 273 -1.50 2.63 3.88
CA HIS A 273 -2.46 2.54 2.79
C HIS A 273 -3.80 2.99 3.35
N PRO A 274 -4.58 3.86 2.69
CA PRO A 274 -5.44 4.82 3.38
C PRO A 274 -6.61 4.30 4.25
N LEU A 275 -6.61 3.03 4.70
CA LEU A 275 -7.61 2.36 5.52
C LEU A 275 -8.98 2.70 4.98
N THR A 276 -9.07 2.50 3.67
CA THR A 276 -10.08 3.02 2.79
C THR A 276 -10.52 1.91 1.85
N GLY A 277 -11.57 2.20 1.12
CA GLY A 277 -12.25 1.30 0.21
C GLY A 277 -13.62 1.89 -0.07
N SER A 278 -14.53 1.08 -0.57
CA SER A 278 -15.92 1.47 -0.71
C SER A 278 -16.78 0.77 0.34
N ILE A 279 -17.67 1.50 1.01
CA ILE A 279 -18.69 0.87 1.88
C ILE A 279 -19.72 0.08 1.07
N GLY A 280 -19.79 0.32 -0.22
CA GLY A 280 -20.72 -0.31 -1.14
C GLY A 280 -20.88 0.49 -2.43
N VAL A 281 -21.27 -0.23 -3.48
CA VAL A 281 -21.53 0.33 -4.80
C VAL A 281 -23.03 0.24 -5.08
N ALA A 282 -23.64 1.38 -5.44
CA ALA A 282 -24.99 1.43 -5.99
C ALA A 282 -24.89 1.70 -7.50
N THR A 283 -25.22 0.68 -8.31
CA THR A 283 -25.06 0.76 -9.77
C THR A 283 -26.33 1.24 -10.46
N ILE A 284 -26.22 2.32 -11.23
CA ILE A 284 -27.31 2.93 -12.00
C ILE A 284 -27.46 2.21 -13.35
N ASN A 285 -28.67 1.74 -13.63
CA ASN A 285 -29.05 1.12 -14.90
C ASN A 285 -29.32 2.21 -15.96
N LEU A 286 -28.27 2.63 -16.68
CA LEU A 286 -28.38 3.65 -17.71
C LEU A 286 -29.24 3.22 -18.93
N PRO A 287 -29.19 1.96 -19.43
CA PRO A 287 -30.04 1.52 -20.53
C PRO A 287 -31.52 1.79 -20.29
N ARG A 288 -32.00 1.47 -19.08
CA ARG A 288 -33.40 1.73 -18.71
C ARG A 288 -33.73 3.21 -18.72
N ILE A 289 -32.83 4.07 -18.25
CA ILE A 289 -33.01 5.52 -18.29
C ILE A 289 -33.07 6.00 -19.74
N GLY A 290 -32.18 5.49 -20.60
CA GLY A 290 -32.20 5.81 -22.03
C GLY A 290 -33.52 5.45 -22.68
N TYR A 291 -34.02 4.24 -22.45
CA TYR A 291 -35.25 3.73 -23.04
C TYR A 291 -36.51 4.48 -22.63
N VAL A 292 -36.64 4.87 -21.36
CA VAL A 292 -37.87 5.56 -20.88
C VAL A 292 -37.88 7.06 -21.14
N SER A 293 -36.75 7.64 -21.53
CA SER A 293 -36.59 9.09 -21.70
C SER A 293 -36.94 9.51 -23.11
N LYS A 294 -37.69 10.62 -23.26
CA LYS A 294 -38.08 11.16 -24.57
C LYS A 294 -37.26 12.39 -24.95
N THR A 295 -36.78 13.11 -23.94
CA THR A 295 -35.95 14.31 -24.10
C THR A 295 -34.72 14.20 -23.21
N GLU A 296 -33.70 15.00 -23.50
CA GLU A 296 -32.47 15.03 -22.71
C GLU A 296 -32.74 15.53 -21.28
N ALA A 297 -33.69 16.46 -21.12
CA ALA A 297 -34.16 16.90 -19.80
C ALA A 297 -34.79 15.74 -19.00
N ASP A 298 -35.58 14.88 -19.65
CA ASP A 298 -36.14 13.68 -19.00
C ASP A 298 -35.03 12.72 -18.58
N PHE A 299 -34.03 12.51 -19.44
CA PHE A 299 -32.89 11.63 -19.17
C PHE A 299 -32.14 12.08 -17.91
N PHE A 300 -31.72 13.36 -17.85
CA PHE A 300 -31.02 13.90 -16.70
C PHE A 300 -31.92 13.97 -15.45
N GLY A 301 -33.23 14.22 -15.61
CA GLY A 301 -34.19 14.16 -14.52
C GLY A 301 -34.31 12.77 -13.90
N HIS A 302 -34.42 11.73 -14.73
CA HIS A 302 -34.43 10.34 -14.29
C HIS A 302 -33.10 9.92 -13.66
N LEU A 303 -31.98 10.30 -14.26
CA LEU A 303 -30.64 10.05 -13.72
C LEU A 303 -30.46 10.68 -12.34
N ARG A 304 -30.81 11.96 -12.18
CA ARG A 304 -30.78 12.66 -10.90
C ARG A 304 -31.60 11.93 -9.84
N LYS A 305 -32.82 11.53 -10.18
CA LYS A 305 -33.69 10.78 -9.27
C LYS A 305 -33.04 9.47 -8.80
N MET A 306 -32.39 8.73 -9.70
CA MET A 306 -31.70 7.49 -9.35
C MET A 306 -30.43 7.73 -8.51
N LEU A 307 -29.65 8.77 -8.83
CA LEU A 307 -28.48 9.16 -8.04
C LEU A 307 -28.83 9.59 -6.62
N VAL A 308 -29.92 10.35 -6.44
CA VAL A 308 -30.42 10.72 -5.10
C VAL A 308 -30.84 9.48 -4.32
N LEU A 309 -31.56 8.54 -4.94
CA LEU A 309 -31.94 7.30 -4.27
C LEU A 309 -30.71 6.43 -3.91
N ALA A 310 -29.71 6.40 -4.78
CA ALA A 310 -28.44 5.72 -4.52
C ALA A 310 -27.69 6.38 -3.36
N LYS A 311 -27.64 7.72 -3.31
CA LYS A 311 -27.08 8.51 -2.19
C LYS A 311 -27.72 8.06 -0.88
N ASP A 312 -29.05 8.12 -0.81
CA ASP A 312 -29.80 7.78 0.40
C ASP A 312 -29.55 6.33 0.83
N SER A 313 -29.54 5.39 -0.11
CA SER A 313 -29.25 3.98 0.15
C SER A 313 -27.85 3.77 0.74
N LEU A 314 -26.83 4.40 0.15
CA LEU A 314 -25.45 4.31 0.61
C LEU A 314 -25.25 4.97 1.98
N MET A 315 -25.89 6.12 2.23
CA MET A 315 -25.86 6.77 3.53
C MET A 315 -26.53 5.94 4.63
N ILE A 316 -27.66 5.28 4.33
CA ILE A 316 -28.29 4.34 5.26
C ILE A 316 -27.34 3.19 5.57
N LYS A 317 -26.69 2.62 4.54
CA LYS A 317 -25.71 1.55 4.71
C LYS A 317 -24.54 2.00 5.59
N ARG A 318 -23.99 3.21 5.37
CA ARG A 318 -22.92 3.80 6.19
C ARG A 318 -23.31 3.83 7.67
N LYS A 319 -24.51 4.34 7.98
CA LYS A 319 -25.03 4.40 9.36
C LYS A 319 -25.14 3.02 10.02
N ILE A 320 -25.62 2.02 9.27
CA ILE A 320 -25.73 0.64 9.76
C ILE A 320 -24.35 0.03 10.00
N LEU A 321 -23.38 0.25 9.11
CA LEU A 321 -22.01 -0.24 9.27
C LEU A 321 -21.34 0.35 10.50
N GLU A 322 -21.50 1.66 10.75
CA GLU A 322 -21.03 2.30 11.99
C GLU A 322 -21.64 1.65 13.24
N ASP A 323 -22.97 1.50 13.29
CA ASP A 323 -23.68 0.89 14.42
C ASP A 323 -23.25 -0.56 14.69
N PHE A 324 -23.13 -1.37 13.63
CA PHE A 324 -22.70 -2.76 13.73
C PHE A 324 -21.23 -2.88 14.16
N THR A 325 -20.37 -1.97 13.69
CA THR A 325 -18.97 -1.91 14.12
C THR A 325 -18.88 -1.52 15.59
N GLU A 326 -19.69 -0.57 16.06
CA GLU A 326 -19.76 -0.18 17.46
C GLU A 326 -20.19 -1.36 18.35
N LYS A 327 -21.20 -2.13 17.90
CA LYS A 327 -21.70 -3.35 18.56
C LYS A 327 -20.78 -4.58 18.46
N ASN A 328 -19.54 -4.43 17.96
CA ASN A 328 -18.55 -5.49 17.78
C ASN A 328 -18.96 -6.61 16.80
N LEU A 329 -19.86 -6.34 15.85
CA LEU A 329 -20.20 -7.32 14.80
C LEU A 329 -19.14 -7.39 13.68
N TYR A 330 -18.22 -6.42 13.62
CA TYR A 330 -17.08 -6.39 12.70
C TYR A 330 -15.75 -6.21 13.48
N PRO A 331 -15.32 -7.19 14.29
CA PRO A 331 -14.19 -7.03 15.20
C PRO A 331 -12.85 -6.78 14.48
N TYR A 332 -12.63 -7.41 13.33
CA TYR A 332 -11.44 -7.18 12.49
C TYR A 332 -11.40 -5.75 11.93
N SER A 333 -12.48 -5.30 11.28
CA SER A 333 -12.57 -3.93 10.77
C SER A 333 -12.49 -2.90 11.89
N LYS A 334 -13.16 -3.14 13.03
CA LYS A 334 -13.07 -2.30 14.22
C LYS A 334 -11.63 -2.14 14.69
N PHE A 335 -10.87 -3.24 14.72
CA PHE A 335 -9.46 -3.20 15.09
C PHE A 335 -8.66 -2.38 14.09
N TYR A 336 -8.70 -2.67 12.78
CA TYR A 336 -7.87 -1.95 11.80
C TYR A 336 -8.29 -0.49 11.58
N LEU A 337 -9.58 -0.16 11.71
CA LEU A 337 -10.11 1.18 11.55
C LEU A 337 -10.14 2.00 12.85
N ARG A 338 -9.60 1.47 13.96
CA ARG A 338 -9.60 2.15 15.26
C ARG A 338 -8.95 3.53 15.21
N GLU A 339 -7.90 3.73 14.42
CA GLU A 339 -7.23 5.02 14.33
C GLU A 339 -8.04 6.03 13.52
N VAL A 340 -8.78 5.58 12.49
CA VAL A 340 -9.75 6.41 11.77
C VAL A 340 -10.88 6.84 12.70
N LYS A 341 -11.40 5.91 13.52
CA LYS A 341 -12.39 6.21 14.56
C LYS A 341 -11.88 7.21 15.60
N ASN A 342 -10.64 7.06 16.05
CA ASN A 342 -10.03 7.98 17.02
C ASN A 342 -9.86 9.38 16.44
N ALA A 343 -9.50 9.50 15.15
CA ALA A 343 -9.26 10.78 14.49
C ALA A 343 -10.54 11.50 14.08
N ALA A 344 -11.53 10.78 13.53
CA ALA A 344 -12.72 11.36 12.89
C ALA A 344 -14.04 11.07 13.62
N GLY A 345 -14.03 10.27 14.69
CA GLY A 345 -15.24 9.86 15.41
C GLY A 345 -16.09 8.79 14.71
N LEU A 346 -15.70 8.34 13.50
CA LEU A 346 -16.38 7.34 12.68
C LEU A 346 -15.36 6.32 12.13
N TYR A 347 -15.70 5.03 12.08
CA TYR A 347 -14.79 3.98 11.59
C TYR A 347 -14.59 4.05 10.08
N TRP A 348 -15.66 4.34 9.34
CA TRP A 348 -15.72 4.27 7.88
C TRP A 348 -15.55 5.65 7.21
N ASN A 349 -15.08 6.68 7.95
CA ASN A 349 -14.94 8.06 7.47
C ASN A 349 -14.08 8.19 6.19
N ASN A 350 -13.06 7.34 6.08
CA ASN A 350 -12.13 7.33 4.95
C ASN A 350 -12.62 6.46 3.79
N HIS A 351 -13.79 5.81 3.89
CA HIS A 351 -14.32 4.95 2.83
C HIS A 351 -15.31 5.71 1.94
N PHE A 352 -15.27 5.44 0.65
CA PHE A 352 -16.15 6.03 -0.34
C PHE A 352 -17.54 5.37 -0.34
N SER A 353 -18.55 6.17 -0.64
CA SER A 353 -19.85 5.73 -1.11
C SER A 353 -19.83 5.77 -2.64
N THR A 354 -19.94 4.62 -3.30
CA THR A 354 -19.64 4.57 -4.73
C THR A 354 -20.89 4.55 -5.60
N PHE A 355 -20.99 5.51 -6.52
CA PHE A 355 -21.91 5.43 -7.64
C PHE A 355 -21.28 4.60 -8.75
N GLY A 356 -21.93 3.49 -9.08
CA GLY A 356 -21.58 2.67 -10.23
C GLY A 356 -22.47 3.00 -11.42
N ILE A 357 -21.99 2.74 -12.64
CA ILE A 357 -22.82 2.78 -13.85
C ILE A 357 -22.66 1.50 -14.67
N ILE A 358 -23.68 1.20 -15.45
CA ILE A 358 -23.66 0.12 -16.44
C ILE A 358 -24.43 0.50 -17.69
N GLY A 359 -23.97 0.02 -18.86
CA GLY A 359 -24.70 0.06 -20.11
C GLY A 359 -24.79 1.45 -20.74
N MET A 360 -23.74 2.29 -20.66
CA MET A 360 -23.75 3.59 -21.34
C MET A 360 -23.96 3.43 -22.86
N ASN A 361 -23.37 2.40 -23.47
CA ASN A 361 -23.59 2.11 -24.89
C ASN A 361 -25.07 1.84 -25.19
N GLU A 362 -25.71 0.94 -24.45
CA GLU A 362 -27.13 0.65 -24.67
C GLU A 362 -28.02 1.84 -24.25
N ALA A 363 -27.59 2.69 -23.31
CA ALA A 363 -28.28 3.95 -23.03
C ALA A 363 -28.25 4.88 -24.25
N CYS A 364 -27.12 5.00 -24.94
CA CYS A 364 -27.00 5.75 -26.19
C CYS A 364 -27.90 5.14 -27.28
N LEU A 365 -27.87 3.82 -27.46
CA LEU A 365 -28.70 3.13 -28.46
C LEU A 365 -30.20 3.33 -28.20
N ASN A 366 -30.64 3.16 -26.95
CA ASN A 366 -32.05 3.29 -26.59
C ASN A 366 -32.55 4.74 -26.59
N PHE A 367 -31.67 5.74 -26.40
CA PHE A 367 -32.07 7.15 -26.29
C PHE A 367 -31.86 7.94 -27.59
N ILE A 368 -30.64 7.91 -28.15
CA ILE A 368 -30.26 8.68 -29.35
C ILE A 368 -30.16 7.82 -30.60
N GLY A 369 -30.27 6.48 -30.49
CA GLY A 369 -30.20 5.57 -31.63
C GLY A 369 -28.79 5.43 -32.22
N LYS A 370 -27.75 5.81 -31.47
CA LYS A 370 -26.34 5.73 -31.86
C LYS A 370 -25.54 5.03 -30.77
N ASP A 371 -24.50 4.28 -31.16
CA ASP A 371 -23.59 3.65 -30.22
C ASP A 371 -22.59 4.66 -29.62
N ILE A 372 -21.94 4.25 -28.53
CA ILE A 372 -21.02 5.09 -27.77
C ILE A 372 -19.76 5.49 -28.55
N GLY A 373 -19.35 4.74 -29.59
CA GLY A 373 -18.16 5.07 -30.36
C GLY A 373 -18.38 6.13 -31.44
N THR A 374 -19.63 6.48 -31.74
CA THR A 374 -19.94 7.63 -32.61
C THR A 374 -19.62 8.97 -31.95
N GLU A 375 -19.33 10.01 -32.74
CA GLU A 375 -19.09 11.36 -32.21
C GLU A 375 -20.27 11.88 -31.36
N GLU A 376 -21.50 11.55 -31.75
CA GLU A 376 -22.72 11.93 -31.02
C GLU A 376 -22.86 11.15 -29.70
N GLY A 377 -22.63 9.83 -29.74
CA GLY A 377 -22.63 8.97 -28.55
C GLY A 377 -21.54 9.33 -27.55
N GLN A 378 -20.34 9.67 -28.02
CA GLN A 378 -19.24 10.17 -27.19
C GLN A 378 -19.62 11.46 -26.48
N LYS A 379 -20.06 12.48 -27.23
CA LYS A 379 -20.46 13.78 -26.65
C LYS A 379 -21.60 13.62 -25.65
N PHE A 380 -22.58 12.75 -25.91
CA PHE A 380 -23.65 12.48 -24.97
C PHE A 380 -23.13 11.79 -23.71
N SER A 381 -22.32 10.74 -23.86
CA SER A 381 -21.72 10.01 -22.75
C SER A 381 -20.86 10.90 -21.84
N VAL A 382 -20.07 11.80 -22.43
CA VAL A 382 -19.29 12.80 -21.67
C VAL A 382 -20.20 13.70 -20.84
N ARG A 383 -21.30 14.22 -21.40
CA ARG A 383 -22.28 15.02 -20.64
C ARG A 383 -22.92 14.24 -19.51
N VAL A 384 -23.24 12.96 -19.73
CA VAL A 384 -23.78 12.08 -18.67
C VAL A 384 -22.76 11.89 -17.55
N MET A 385 -21.50 11.63 -17.88
CA MET A 385 -20.43 11.46 -16.91
C MET A 385 -20.16 12.76 -16.13
N ASP A 386 -20.08 13.91 -16.81
CA ASP A 386 -19.89 15.22 -16.16
C ASP A 386 -21.07 15.56 -15.22
N PHE A 387 -22.31 15.27 -15.62
CA PHE A 387 -23.47 15.44 -14.73
C PHE A 387 -23.38 14.59 -13.46
N ILE A 388 -22.90 13.34 -13.56
CA ILE A 388 -22.71 12.48 -12.38
C ILE A 388 -21.61 13.06 -11.48
N ARG A 389 -20.53 13.61 -12.05
CA ARG A 389 -19.44 14.25 -11.29
C ARG A 389 -19.92 15.49 -10.55
N ASP A 390 -20.72 16.34 -11.20
CA ASP A 390 -21.32 17.51 -10.56
C ASP A 390 -22.22 17.08 -9.39
N MET A 391 -23.04 16.04 -9.58
CA MET A 391 -23.87 15.46 -8.51
C MET A 391 -23.04 14.87 -7.36
N ILE A 392 -21.87 14.28 -7.64
CA ILE A 392 -20.93 13.82 -6.62
C ILE A 392 -20.40 15.01 -5.83
N ALA A 393 -19.95 16.08 -6.50
CA ALA A 393 -19.44 17.28 -5.84
C ALA A 393 -20.51 17.91 -4.94
N GLU A 394 -21.73 18.11 -5.45
CA GLU A 394 -22.89 18.58 -4.67
C GLU A 394 -23.15 17.68 -3.44
N THR A 395 -23.11 16.36 -3.64
CA THR A 395 -23.36 15.39 -2.57
C THR A 395 -22.28 15.42 -1.49
N GLN A 396 -21.01 15.54 -1.87
CA GLN A 396 -19.90 15.63 -0.91
C GLN A 396 -19.95 16.95 -0.12
N GLU A 397 -20.33 18.06 -0.76
CA GLU A 397 -20.54 19.34 -0.08
C GLU A 397 -21.73 19.27 0.90
N GLU A 398 -22.84 18.65 0.50
CA GLU A 398 -24.04 18.49 1.33
C GLU A 398 -23.81 17.58 2.54
N THR A 399 -23.12 16.45 2.34
CA THR A 399 -23.05 15.37 3.34
C THR A 399 -21.77 15.34 4.14
N GLY A 400 -20.68 15.90 3.60
CA GLY A 400 -19.33 15.75 4.13
C GLY A 400 -18.71 14.36 3.92
N ASP A 401 -19.46 13.37 3.42
CA ASP A 401 -18.96 12.02 3.13
C ASP A 401 -18.22 11.96 1.79
N LEU A 402 -17.33 10.97 1.63
CA LEU A 402 -16.63 10.72 0.37
C LEU A 402 -17.54 9.96 -0.61
N PHE A 403 -17.63 10.43 -1.85
CA PHE A 403 -18.33 9.81 -2.96
C PHE A 403 -17.44 9.74 -4.19
N ASN A 404 -17.54 8.66 -4.95
CA ASN A 404 -16.81 8.51 -6.21
C ASN A 404 -17.67 7.83 -7.29
N LEU A 405 -17.19 7.94 -8.53
CA LEU A 405 -17.73 7.25 -9.69
C LEU A 405 -16.83 6.05 -10.03
N GLU A 406 -17.43 4.88 -10.22
CA GLU A 406 -16.70 3.65 -10.59
C GLU A 406 -17.28 2.99 -11.85
N ALA A 407 -16.38 2.41 -12.65
CA ALA A 407 -16.73 1.45 -13.67
C ALA A 407 -17.02 0.07 -13.05
N THR A 408 -18.23 -0.13 -12.51
CA THR A 408 -18.67 -1.39 -11.89
C THR A 408 -18.28 -2.61 -12.75
N PRO A 409 -17.63 -3.66 -12.21
CA PRO A 409 -17.28 -4.86 -12.99
C PRO A 409 -18.50 -5.68 -13.47
N ALA A 410 -19.59 -5.65 -12.70
CA ALA A 410 -20.94 -6.08 -13.07
C ALA A 410 -21.13 -7.50 -13.65
N GLU A 411 -20.28 -8.46 -13.27
CA GLU A 411 -20.30 -9.85 -13.75
C GLU A 411 -21.71 -10.50 -13.69
N GLY A 412 -22.42 -10.36 -12.56
CA GLY A 412 -23.81 -10.81 -12.44
C GLY A 412 -24.84 -9.71 -12.75
N THR A 413 -24.52 -8.46 -12.43
CA THR A 413 -25.44 -7.32 -12.54
C THR A 413 -25.82 -7.01 -13.99
N SER A 414 -24.87 -7.16 -14.92
CA SER A 414 -25.10 -6.96 -16.35
C SER A 414 -26.25 -7.83 -16.87
N TYR A 415 -26.16 -9.15 -16.67
CA TYR A 415 -27.21 -10.09 -17.05
C TYR A 415 -28.50 -9.86 -16.27
N ARG A 416 -28.41 -9.69 -14.95
CA ARG A 416 -29.60 -9.55 -14.09
C ARG A 416 -30.44 -8.35 -14.49
N LEU A 417 -29.82 -7.20 -14.74
CA LEU A 417 -30.55 -6.00 -15.14
C LEU A 417 -31.12 -6.13 -16.55
N ALA A 418 -30.37 -6.69 -17.49
CA ALA A 418 -30.84 -6.91 -18.85
C ALA A 418 -32.02 -7.88 -18.92
N MET A 419 -32.01 -8.99 -18.16
CA MET A 419 -33.18 -9.88 -18.01
C MET A 419 -34.36 -9.16 -17.37
N LEU A 420 -34.08 -8.40 -16.29
CA LEU A 420 -34.93 -7.39 -15.64
C LEU A 420 -35.70 -6.50 -16.62
N ASP A 421 -34.97 -6.04 -17.60
CA ASP A 421 -35.38 -5.10 -18.61
C ASP A 421 -36.19 -5.79 -19.70
N LYS A 422 -35.70 -6.89 -20.25
CA LYS A 422 -36.38 -7.65 -21.29
C LYS A 422 -37.74 -8.21 -20.85
N GLU A 423 -37.87 -8.62 -19.59
CA GLU A 423 -39.17 -9.07 -19.04
C GLU A 423 -40.20 -7.93 -19.03
N LYS A 424 -39.77 -6.71 -18.68
CA LYS A 424 -40.66 -5.56 -18.50
C LYS A 424 -40.86 -4.74 -19.78
N PHE A 425 -39.82 -4.64 -20.58
CA PHE A 425 -39.70 -3.86 -21.80
C PHE A 425 -39.08 -4.75 -22.88
N PRO A 426 -39.85 -5.62 -23.55
CA PRO A 426 -39.28 -6.57 -24.51
C PRO A 426 -38.46 -5.92 -25.64
N GLU A 427 -38.79 -4.69 -26.02
CA GLU A 427 -38.14 -3.92 -27.09
C GLU A 427 -36.89 -3.14 -26.65
N ILE A 428 -36.54 -3.14 -25.36
CA ILE A 428 -35.32 -2.46 -24.91
C ILE A 428 -34.09 -3.15 -25.49
N ILE A 429 -33.16 -2.37 -26.04
CA ILE A 429 -31.95 -2.90 -26.68
C ILE A 429 -30.94 -3.32 -25.62
N CYS A 430 -30.43 -4.55 -25.71
CA CYS A 430 -29.29 -5.03 -24.95
C CYS A 430 -28.04 -5.22 -25.83
N ALA A 431 -26.88 -5.52 -25.22
CA ALA A 431 -25.60 -5.58 -25.95
C ALA A 431 -25.57 -6.71 -27.00
N ASN A 432 -26.21 -7.84 -26.70
CA ASN A 432 -26.33 -9.00 -27.58
C ASN A 432 -27.75 -9.16 -28.16
N GLU A 433 -28.40 -8.06 -28.54
CA GLU A 433 -29.79 -8.06 -29.02
C GLU A 433 -30.07 -9.14 -30.06
N ASN A 434 -29.19 -9.26 -31.07
CA ASN A 434 -29.33 -10.22 -32.16
C ASN A 434 -29.32 -11.68 -31.69
N ASP A 435 -28.49 -12.00 -30.69
CA ASP A 435 -28.36 -13.34 -30.14
C ASP A 435 -29.46 -13.64 -29.11
N CYS A 436 -29.92 -12.60 -28.40
CA CYS A 436 -31.03 -12.69 -27.46
C CYS A 436 -32.32 -13.14 -28.18
N CYS A 437 -32.55 -12.67 -29.41
CA CYS A 437 -33.67 -13.15 -30.25
C CYS A 437 -33.57 -14.65 -30.57
N ASN A 438 -32.39 -15.25 -30.46
CA ASN A 438 -32.12 -16.66 -30.70
C ASN A 438 -32.07 -17.51 -29.41
N GLY A 439 -32.48 -16.94 -28.27
CA GLY A 439 -32.58 -17.64 -26.99
C GLY A 439 -31.34 -17.53 -26.09
N GLU A 440 -30.33 -16.74 -26.47
CA GLU A 440 -29.20 -16.42 -25.59
C GLU A 440 -29.61 -15.47 -24.46
N VAL A 441 -28.89 -15.54 -23.34
CA VAL A 441 -29.19 -14.70 -22.17
C VAL A 441 -28.79 -13.25 -22.44
N PRO A 442 -29.68 -12.25 -22.25
CA PRO A 442 -29.36 -10.86 -22.52
C PRO A 442 -28.36 -10.29 -21.50
N TYR A 443 -27.49 -9.39 -21.95
CA TYR A 443 -26.56 -8.64 -21.09
C TYR A 443 -26.35 -7.20 -21.55
N TYR A 444 -25.79 -6.36 -20.69
CA TYR A 444 -25.39 -4.98 -20.99
C TYR A 444 -23.87 -4.81 -21.05
N THR A 445 -23.43 -3.87 -21.89
CA THR A 445 -22.03 -3.48 -21.99
C THR A 445 -21.56 -2.85 -20.68
N ASN A 446 -20.35 -3.18 -20.25
CA ASN A 446 -19.89 -2.79 -18.93
C ASN A 446 -19.64 -1.28 -18.84
N SER A 447 -20.22 -0.61 -17.84
CA SER A 447 -20.00 0.81 -17.55
C SER A 447 -20.10 1.73 -18.79
N SER A 448 -19.02 2.41 -19.17
CA SER A 448 -18.88 3.25 -20.36
C SER A 448 -17.93 2.65 -21.42
N GLN A 449 -17.72 1.33 -21.38
CA GLN A 449 -16.88 0.63 -22.34
C GLN A 449 -17.53 0.58 -23.73
N LEU A 450 -16.70 0.36 -24.75
CA LEU A 450 -17.16 -0.02 -26.07
C LEU A 450 -17.81 -1.42 -26.04
N PRO A 451 -18.75 -1.72 -26.95
CA PRO A 451 -19.26 -3.07 -27.15
C PRO A 451 -18.14 -4.09 -27.39
N VAL A 452 -18.38 -5.34 -27.02
CA VAL A 452 -17.45 -6.44 -27.32
C VAL A 452 -17.26 -6.54 -28.84
N ASN A 453 -16.01 -6.66 -29.29
CA ASN A 453 -15.64 -6.70 -30.71
C ASN A 453 -16.01 -5.44 -31.52
N TYR A 454 -16.02 -4.26 -30.90
CA TYR A 454 -16.30 -2.99 -31.61
C TYR A 454 -15.26 -2.68 -32.70
N THR A 455 -13.97 -2.85 -32.42
CA THR A 455 -12.87 -2.66 -33.37
C THR A 455 -11.72 -3.61 -33.02
N ASP A 456 -10.97 -4.03 -34.05
CA ASP A 456 -9.71 -4.78 -33.89
C ASP A 456 -8.50 -3.84 -33.76
N ASP A 457 -8.68 -2.53 -33.99
CA ASP A 457 -7.63 -1.52 -33.81
C ASP A 457 -7.57 -1.05 -32.36
N ILE A 458 -6.52 -1.50 -31.66
CA ILE A 458 -6.28 -1.15 -30.26
C ILE A 458 -6.09 0.36 -30.04
N PHE A 459 -5.53 1.10 -31.00
CA PHE A 459 -5.32 2.54 -30.87
C PHE A 459 -6.63 3.31 -31.01
N GLU A 460 -7.48 2.90 -31.95
CA GLU A 460 -8.83 3.44 -32.09
C GLU A 460 -9.64 3.20 -30.81
N MET A 461 -9.63 1.97 -30.28
CA MET A 461 -10.27 1.62 -29.02
C MET A 461 -9.79 2.50 -27.87
N LEU A 462 -8.47 2.68 -27.71
CA LEU A 462 -7.90 3.51 -26.66
C LEU A 462 -8.29 4.99 -26.82
N ASN A 463 -8.22 5.54 -28.04
CA ASN A 463 -8.61 6.92 -28.32
C ASN A 463 -10.09 7.19 -28.02
N LEU A 464 -10.99 6.27 -28.39
CA LEU A 464 -12.42 6.37 -28.11
C LEU A 464 -12.74 6.22 -26.63
N GLN A 465 -11.87 5.60 -25.84
CA GLN A 465 -12.08 5.41 -24.41
C GLN A 465 -11.40 6.49 -23.55
N ASP A 466 -10.34 7.13 -24.03
CA ASP A 466 -9.49 8.04 -23.23
C ASP A 466 -10.26 9.14 -22.49
N GLU A 467 -11.09 9.91 -23.21
CA GLU A 467 -11.88 10.98 -22.59
C GLU A 467 -12.84 10.45 -21.52
N LEU A 468 -13.54 9.33 -21.78
CA LEU A 468 -14.47 8.74 -20.83
C LEU A 468 -13.78 8.12 -19.61
N GLN A 469 -12.59 7.51 -19.81
CA GLN A 469 -11.81 6.91 -18.72
C GLN A 469 -11.23 7.99 -17.79
N THR A 470 -10.88 9.17 -18.30
CA THR A 470 -10.38 10.29 -17.48
C THR A 470 -11.48 11.00 -16.68
N LYS A 471 -12.77 10.85 -17.04
CA LYS A 471 -13.88 11.38 -16.23
C LYS A 471 -14.11 10.61 -14.93
N TYR A 472 -13.50 9.45 -14.74
CA TYR A 472 -13.43 8.83 -13.43
C TYR A 472 -12.47 9.67 -12.55
N THR A 473 -13.02 10.32 -11.52
CA THR A 473 -12.39 11.47 -10.84
C THR A 473 -11.31 11.14 -9.82
N GLY A 474 -10.11 10.79 -10.27
CA GLY A 474 -8.89 10.92 -9.47
C GLY A 474 -8.03 12.15 -9.84
N GLY A 475 -8.38 13.37 -9.37
CA GLY A 475 -7.48 14.54 -9.08
C GLY A 475 -7.14 15.68 -10.10
N CYS A 476 -7.16 16.96 -9.64
CA CYS A 476 -6.47 18.23 -10.08
C CYS A 476 -6.55 19.31 -8.94
N ILE A 477 -5.77 20.43 -8.94
CA ILE A 477 -5.95 21.50 -7.91
C ILE A 477 -6.11 22.94 -8.44
N GLU A 478 -7.23 23.54 -8.02
CA GLU A 478 -7.77 24.83 -8.44
C GLU A 478 -7.83 25.77 -7.22
N LYS A 479 -8.83 26.66 -7.15
CA LYS A 479 -9.22 27.39 -5.94
C LYS A 479 -9.20 26.43 -4.72
N ASP A 480 -8.82 26.92 -3.53
CA ASP A 480 -8.54 26.14 -2.29
C ASP A 480 -7.14 25.51 -2.15
N ASN A 481 -6.28 25.67 -3.16
CA ASN A 481 -4.85 25.39 -3.05
C ASN A 481 -4.20 26.23 -1.95
N LYS A 482 -3.31 25.64 -1.14
CA LYS A 482 -2.61 26.36 -0.06
C LYS A 482 -1.12 26.50 -0.35
N VAL A 483 -0.60 27.73 -0.32
CA VAL A 483 0.82 28.05 -0.42
C VAL A 483 1.42 28.04 0.98
N VAL A 484 2.55 27.35 1.14
CA VAL A 484 3.30 27.29 2.39
C VAL A 484 4.07 28.60 2.58
N THR A 485 3.72 29.37 3.62
CA THR A 485 4.36 30.65 3.94
C THR A 485 4.98 30.64 5.33
N ASP A 486 5.86 31.61 5.61
CA ASP A 486 6.46 31.85 6.92
C ASP A 486 5.44 32.26 7.99
N LYS A 487 4.18 32.46 7.60
CA LYS A 487 3.02 32.73 8.46
C LYS A 487 2.02 31.57 8.49
N GLY A 488 2.40 30.42 7.94
CA GLY A 488 1.57 29.22 7.82
C GLY A 488 1.09 28.97 6.40
N ALA A 489 0.53 27.78 6.15
CA ALA A 489 -0.01 27.42 4.85
C ALA A 489 -1.36 28.11 4.62
N MET A 490 -1.43 29.01 3.64
CA MET A 490 -2.58 29.87 3.37
C MET A 490 -3.14 29.63 1.97
N LYS A 491 -4.45 29.80 1.78
CA LYS A 491 -5.06 29.58 0.46
C LYS A 491 -4.55 30.59 -0.56
N ILE A 492 -4.35 30.15 -1.80
CA ILE A 492 -3.82 30.97 -2.91
C ILE A 492 -4.71 32.18 -3.18
N GLU A 493 -6.03 32.02 -3.05
CA GLU A 493 -7.00 33.12 -3.16
C GLU A 493 -6.96 34.08 -1.96
N GLU A 494 -6.63 33.60 -0.75
CA GLU A 494 -6.50 34.43 0.45
C GLU A 494 -5.24 35.29 0.39
N ILE A 495 -4.12 34.71 -0.09
CA ILE A 495 -2.86 35.42 -0.31
C ILE A 495 -3.05 36.49 -1.39
N ALA A 496 -3.70 36.16 -2.52
CA ALA A 496 -3.95 37.10 -3.61
C ALA A 496 -4.94 38.23 -3.24
N SER A 497 -5.96 37.95 -2.43
CA SER A 497 -6.99 38.94 -2.06
C SER A 497 -6.56 39.87 -0.92
N HIS A 498 -5.61 39.46 -0.05
CA HIS A 498 -5.23 40.19 1.17
C HIS A 498 -3.72 40.53 1.26
N PHE A 499 -3.04 40.60 0.11
CA PHE A 499 -1.59 40.71 0.04
C PHE A 499 -0.97 41.90 0.81
N LYS A 500 -1.56 43.10 0.71
CA LYS A 500 -1.03 44.32 1.37
C LYS A 500 -1.00 44.25 2.90
N SER A 501 -1.96 43.54 3.51
CA SER A 501 -1.99 43.34 4.97
C SER A 501 -1.12 42.19 5.43
N LEU A 502 -0.87 41.22 4.54
CA LEU A 502 0.00 40.08 4.83
C LEU A 502 1.48 40.42 4.62
N SER A 503 1.82 41.43 3.81
CA SER A 503 3.20 41.84 3.57
C SER A 503 3.88 42.49 4.81
N PRO A 504 5.12 42.12 5.17
CA PRO A 504 5.96 41.13 4.48
C PRO A 504 5.54 39.68 4.82
N ILE A 505 5.24 38.86 3.80
CA ILE A 505 4.94 37.42 3.91
C ILE A 505 5.87 36.67 2.97
N LYS A 506 6.47 35.57 3.41
CA LYS A 506 7.47 34.80 2.66
C LYS A 506 6.95 33.41 2.33
N ALA A 507 7.17 32.91 1.13
CA ALA A 507 6.85 31.52 0.76
C ALA A 507 8.09 30.64 0.93
N LEU A 508 7.88 29.34 1.18
CA LEU A 508 8.96 28.37 1.08
C LEU A 508 9.34 28.25 -0.41
N SER A 509 10.51 28.78 -0.77
CA SER A 509 11.07 28.76 -2.12
C SER A 509 12.35 27.92 -2.14
N TYR A 510 12.85 27.61 -3.33
CA TYR A 510 14.16 26.98 -3.52
C TYR A 510 15.14 27.98 -4.13
N ASN A 511 16.29 28.23 -3.49
CA ASN A 511 17.32 29.15 -3.98
C ASN A 511 18.40 28.41 -4.79
N PRO A 512 18.44 28.58 -6.12
CA PRO A 512 19.32 27.82 -7.01
C PRO A 512 20.80 28.22 -6.93
N LYS A 513 21.16 29.35 -6.30
CA LYS A 513 22.58 29.74 -6.09
C LYS A 513 23.23 29.00 -4.93
N THR A 514 22.42 28.54 -3.97
CA THR A 514 22.87 27.87 -2.74
C THR A 514 22.48 26.39 -2.70
N GLY A 515 21.52 25.98 -3.53
CA GLY A 515 21.07 24.59 -3.65
C GLY A 515 20.14 24.13 -2.53
N GLN A 516 19.48 25.06 -1.85
CA GLN A 516 18.68 24.81 -0.64
C GLN A 516 17.33 25.53 -0.70
N SER A 517 16.35 25.00 0.04
CA SER A 517 15.07 25.67 0.28
C SER A 517 15.20 26.76 1.33
N GLU A 518 14.66 27.94 1.07
CA GLU A 518 14.66 29.06 2.01
C GLU A 518 13.32 29.81 2.02
N TRP A 519 13.13 30.66 3.03
CA TRP A 519 11.94 31.49 3.14
C TRP A 519 12.15 32.80 2.38
N ASP A 520 11.58 32.89 1.18
CA ASP A 520 11.69 34.06 0.30
C ASP A 520 10.46 34.94 0.36
N LEU A 521 10.67 36.24 0.39
CA LEU A 521 9.59 37.21 0.48
C LEU A 521 8.68 37.17 -0.76
N ILE A 522 7.39 36.91 -0.55
CA ILE A 522 6.34 37.13 -1.55
C ILE A 522 6.18 38.65 -1.66
N THR A 523 6.67 39.22 -2.75
CA THR A 523 6.73 40.67 -2.95
C THR A 523 5.45 41.26 -3.53
N ASP A 524 4.65 40.45 -4.24
CA ASP A 524 3.34 40.80 -4.81
C ASP A 524 2.41 39.57 -4.93
N ALA A 525 1.08 39.75 -4.83
CA ALA A 525 0.08 38.73 -5.20
C ALA A 525 -1.15 39.41 -5.83
N VAL A 526 -1.56 38.94 -7.02
CA VAL A 526 -2.56 39.61 -7.87
C VAL A 526 -3.53 38.60 -8.50
N THR A 527 -4.81 38.97 -8.60
CA THR A 527 -5.85 38.18 -9.27
C THR A 527 -6.11 38.80 -10.64
N ILE A 528 -5.70 38.14 -11.72
CA ILE A 528 -5.90 38.66 -13.08
C ILE A 528 -6.96 37.80 -13.76
N ASN A 529 -8.08 38.41 -14.14
CA ASN A 529 -9.06 37.74 -14.99
C ASN A 529 -8.57 37.80 -16.44
N VAL A 530 -7.79 36.79 -16.83
CA VAL A 530 -7.09 36.79 -18.12
C VAL A 530 -8.10 36.50 -19.24
N ALA A 531 -8.21 37.42 -20.21
CA ALA A 531 -9.03 37.21 -21.40
C ALA A 531 -8.56 35.96 -22.17
N LYS A 532 -9.48 35.25 -22.84
CA LYS A 532 -9.22 33.94 -23.49
C LYS A 532 -8.01 33.91 -24.45
N HIS A 533 -7.57 35.06 -24.96
CA HIS A 533 -6.43 35.20 -25.89
C HIS A 533 -5.08 35.54 -25.25
N HIS A 534 -5.04 35.86 -23.94
CA HIS A 534 -3.81 36.11 -23.15
C HIS A 534 -3.46 34.96 -22.20
N LYS A 535 -4.20 33.84 -22.33
CA LYS A 535 -3.89 32.58 -21.65
C LYS A 535 -3.05 31.75 -22.59
N ILE A 536 -1.84 31.38 -22.18
CA ILE A 536 -1.09 30.32 -22.86
C ILE A 536 -1.16 29.08 -22.02
N LYS A 537 -1.32 28.01 -22.76
CA LYS A 537 -1.19 26.67 -22.25
C LYS A 537 0.23 26.24 -22.56
N VAL A 538 1.08 26.26 -21.54
CA VAL A 538 2.41 25.68 -21.64
C VAL A 538 2.24 24.18 -21.49
N VAL A 539 2.58 23.46 -22.54
CA VAL A 539 2.55 21.99 -22.56
C VAL A 539 4.01 21.54 -22.53
N ALA A 540 4.50 21.16 -21.35
CA ALA A 540 5.80 20.53 -21.20
C ALA A 540 5.71 19.03 -21.54
N GLU A 541 6.86 18.35 -21.72
CA GLU A 541 6.85 16.90 -21.99
C GLU A 541 6.14 16.13 -20.86
N ARG A 542 5.37 15.10 -21.25
CA ARG A 542 4.60 14.22 -20.34
C ARG A 542 3.37 14.86 -19.67
N GLY A 543 2.72 15.81 -20.34
CA GLY A 543 1.32 16.15 -20.07
C GLY A 543 1.10 17.22 -18.99
N ILE A 544 2.15 17.86 -18.48
CA ILE A 544 2.00 19.03 -17.62
C ILE A 544 1.44 20.17 -18.47
N GLU A 545 0.16 20.46 -18.26
CA GLU A 545 -0.56 21.53 -18.92
C GLU A 545 -0.78 22.68 -17.95
N ILE A 546 0.14 23.64 -17.98
CA ILE A 546 0.01 24.82 -17.15
C ILE A 546 -0.70 25.88 -17.97
N THR A 547 -2.01 26.02 -17.71
CA THR A 547 -2.81 27.12 -18.25
C THR A 547 -2.54 28.34 -17.39
N THR A 548 -1.71 29.23 -17.90
CA THR A 548 -1.27 30.42 -17.19
C THR A 548 -1.35 31.65 -18.08
N SER A 549 -1.16 32.83 -17.51
CA SER A 549 -1.05 34.05 -18.31
C SER A 549 0.25 34.04 -19.11
N ASP A 550 0.25 34.71 -20.26
CA ASP A 550 1.39 34.64 -21.17
C ASP A 550 2.75 35.11 -20.64
N TRP A 551 2.75 35.90 -19.57
CA TRP A 551 3.94 36.39 -18.86
C TRP A 551 4.39 35.56 -17.63
N HIS A 552 3.87 34.35 -17.39
CA HIS A 552 4.18 33.57 -16.17
C HIS A 552 5.57 32.89 -16.20
N PRO A 553 6.42 33.00 -15.16
CA PRO A 553 7.79 32.48 -15.18
C PRO A 553 7.89 30.98 -14.86
N PHE A 554 8.88 30.31 -15.46
CA PHE A 554 9.23 28.89 -15.32
C PHE A 554 10.75 28.73 -15.11
N PHE A 555 11.16 27.83 -14.21
CA PHE A 555 12.57 27.41 -14.09
C PHE A 555 12.84 26.23 -15.02
N VAL A 556 13.85 26.37 -15.89
CA VAL A 556 14.12 25.51 -17.03
C VAL A 556 15.56 24.97 -16.99
N MET A 557 15.78 23.68 -17.29
CA MET A 557 17.09 23.07 -17.52
C MET A 557 17.48 23.17 -19.00
N GLU A 558 18.59 23.83 -19.29
CA GLU A 558 19.18 23.90 -20.64
C GLU A 558 20.48 23.09 -20.75
N LYS A 559 20.73 22.55 -21.95
CA LYS A 559 21.92 21.75 -22.26
C LYS A 559 23.10 22.65 -22.66
N ILE A 560 24.26 22.46 -22.05
CA ILE A 560 25.47 23.23 -22.35
C ILE A 560 26.01 22.83 -23.75
N SER A 561 26.02 23.75 -24.71
CA SER A 561 26.43 23.52 -26.12
C SER A 561 27.96 23.57 -26.31
N PHE A 562 28.50 22.76 -27.23
CA PHE A 562 29.93 22.77 -27.59
C PHE A 562 30.14 22.86 -29.11
N ASP A 563 30.62 24.01 -29.59
CA ASP A 563 30.76 24.35 -31.01
C ASP A 563 31.88 23.57 -31.71
N ASN A 564 31.52 22.50 -32.42
CA ASN A 564 32.40 21.80 -33.38
C ASN A 564 33.81 21.43 -32.85
N GLN A 565 33.94 21.21 -31.54
CA GLN A 565 35.19 20.80 -30.89
C GLN A 565 34.93 19.93 -29.66
N CYS A 566 35.86 19.03 -29.33
CA CYS A 566 35.73 18.14 -28.16
C CYS A 566 35.88 18.95 -26.85
N PRO A 567 34.93 18.92 -25.90
CA PRO A 567 35.01 19.73 -24.67
C PRO A 567 36.04 19.25 -23.65
N VAL A 568 36.63 18.06 -23.86
CA VAL A 568 37.66 17.50 -22.98
C VAL A 568 39.08 17.75 -23.49
N CYS A 569 39.30 17.75 -24.82
CA CYS A 569 40.63 17.93 -25.41
C CYS A 569 40.73 18.99 -26.51
N ALA A 570 39.65 19.73 -26.76
CA ALA A 570 39.53 20.82 -27.75
C ALA A 570 39.85 20.45 -29.20
N LYS A 571 39.92 19.15 -29.55
CA LYS A 571 40.16 18.73 -30.94
C LYS A 571 39.01 19.21 -31.85
N PRO A 572 39.28 19.87 -32.99
CA PRO A 572 38.25 20.34 -33.91
C PRO A 572 37.57 19.18 -34.63
N LEU A 573 36.25 19.21 -34.70
CA LEU A 573 35.42 18.10 -35.17
C LEU A 573 34.25 18.64 -35.99
N LYS A 574 34.10 18.13 -37.21
CA LYS A 574 33.16 18.67 -38.19
C LYS A 574 31.68 18.43 -37.88
N ASN A 575 31.37 17.37 -37.13
CA ASN A 575 29.99 17.00 -36.78
C ASN A 575 29.94 15.95 -35.65
N VAL A 576 28.72 15.65 -35.20
CA VAL A 576 28.43 14.71 -34.10
C VAL A 576 28.98 13.30 -34.38
N LYS A 577 28.97 12.84 -35.64
CA LYS A 577 29.56 11.53 -36.01
C LYS A 577 31.08 11.53 -35.85
N ALA A 578 31.75 12.63 -36.20
CA ALA A 578 33.18 12.79 -35.98
C ALA A 578 33.53 12.87 -34.49
N PHE A 579 32.68 13.47 -33.66
CA PHE A 579 32.84 13.47 -32.20
C PHE A 579 32.65 12.09 -31.58
N ALA A 580 31.63 11.34 -32.01
CA ALA A 580 31.43 9.96 -31.58
C ALA A 580 32.59 9.04 -31.97
N ALA A 581 33.13 9.19 -33.19
CA ALA A 581 34.33 8.47 -33.63
C ALA A 581 35.57 8.87 -32.80
N HIS A 582 35.71 10.16 -32.47
CA HIS A 582 36.81 10.65 -31.65
C HIS A 582 36.79 10.10 -30.21
N LEU A 583 35.62 10.04 -29.56
CA LEU A 583 35.46 9.41 -28.25
C LEU A 583 35.67 7.89 -28.28
N ARG A 584 35.38 7.24 -29.43
CA ARG A 584 35.58 5.81 -29.60
C ARG A 584 37.06 5.42 -29.62
N HIS A 585 37.91 6.26 -30.20
CA HIS A 585 39.35 6.01 -30.33
C HIS A 585 40.21 6.69 -29.27
N SER A 586 39.65 7.58 -28.43
CA SER A 586 40.38 8.25 -27.33
C SER A 586 39.78 7.91 -25.97
N GLN A 587 40.37 6.92 -25.31
CA GLN A 587 39.88 6.37 -24.05
C GLN A 587 39.86 7.40 -22.91
N THR A 588 40.89 8.24 -22.79
CA THR A 588 40.98 9.28 -21.75
C THR A 588 39.94 10.38 -21.90
N CYS A 589 39.61 10.77 -23.14
CA CYS A 589 38.56 11.77 -23.38
C CYS A 589 37.17 11.20 -23.06
N ARG A 590 36.95 9.92 -23.37
CA ARG A 590 35.71 9.21 -23.03
C ARG A 590 35.48 9.13 -21.52
N GLU A 591 36.50 8.79 -20.75
CA GLU A 591 36.38 8.64 -19.29
C GLU A 591 36.11 9.97 -18.57
N LYS A 592 36.76 11.07 -18.97
CA LYS A 592 36.54 12.39 -18.35
C LYS A 592 35.24 13.07 -18.80
N TYR A 593 34.81 12.85 -20.04
CA TYR A 593 33.56 13.40 -20.57
C TYR A 593 32.33 12.85 -19.81
N VAL A 594 32.40 11.63 -19.30
CA VAL A 594 31.30 11.02 -18.52
C VAL A 594 31.01 11.79 -17.22
N ARG A 595 31.99 12.50 -16.64
CA ARG A 595 31.90 13.16 -15.32
C ARG A 595 31.60 14.67 -15.35
N LEU A 596 31.44 15.29 -16.52
CA LEU A 596 31.11 16.73 -16.64
C LEU A 596 29.59 16.97 -16.53
N ALA A 597 29.20 18.06 -15.88
CA ALA A 597 27.81 18.51 -15.80
C ALA A 597 27.29 18.87 -17.20
N ARG A 598 26.11 18.36 -17.54
CA ARG A 598 25.55 18.40 -18.91
C ARG A 598 24.44 19.44 -19.09
N TYR A 599 23.95 20.01 -17.99
CA TYR A 599 22.79 20.89 -17.94
C TYR A 599 22.96 21.97 -16.87
N GLU A 600 22.37 23.14 -17.08
CA GLU A 600 22.27 24.24 -16.10
C GLU A 600 20.81 24.72 -15.96
N VAL A 601 20.45 25.30 -14.81
CA VAL A 601 19.09 25.80 -14.53
C VAL A 601 19.02 27.30 -14.80
N VAL A 602 18.07 27.71 -15.65
CA VAL A 602 17.83 29.09 -16.10
C VAL A 602 16.33 29.44 -16.03
N GLU A 603 15.96 30.71 -15.88
CA GLU A 603 14.55 31.16 -15.77
C GLU A 603 14.00 31.66 -17.12
N LYS A 604 12.77 31.29 -17.51
CA LYS A 604 12.09 31.67 -18.77
C LYS A 604 10.60 31.99 -18.58
N ARG A 605 10.02 32.93 -19.34
CA ARG A 605 8.56 33.19 -19.35
C ARG A 605 7.78 32.17 -20.20
N ALA A 606 6.50 31.96 -19.89
CA ALA A 606 5.60 31.03 -20.58
C ALA A 606 5.52 31.24 -22.11
N ASP A 607 5.54 32.50 -22.58
CA ASP A 607 5.58 32.87 -24.00
C ASP A 607 6.97 32.77 -24.65
N GLU A 608 8.02 32.75 -23.84
CA GLU A 608 9.42 32.61 -24.27
C GLU A 608 9.88 31.15 -24.31
N LEU A 609 9.10 30.24 -23.73
CA LEU A 609 9.34 28.80 -23.78
C LEU A 609 9.32 28.30 -25.22
N ARG A 610 10.36 27.55 -25.58
CA ARG A 610 10.45 26.90 -26.88
C ARG A 610 10.29 25.40 -26.71
N LYS A 611 9.75 24.76 -27.75
CA LYS A 611 9.65 23.31 -27.81
C LYS A 611 11.06 22.69 -27.63
N GLY A 612 11.29 22.03 -26.49
CA GLY A 612 12.58 21.45 -26.10
C GLY A 612 13.16 21.93 -24.75
N ASP A 613 12.53 22.89 -24.08
CA ASP A 613 12.90 23.40 -22.75
C ASP A 613 12.38 22.47 -21.60
N TYR A 614 13.19 22.16 -20.56
CA TYR A 614 12.87 21.23 -19.44
C TYR A 614 12.49 21.94 -18.12
N ILE A 615 11.32 21.73 -17.50
CA ILE A 615 10.83 22.49 -16.32
C ILE A 615 10.95 21.69 -14.98
N LEU A 616 11.33 22.31 -13.83
CA LEU A 616 11.60 21.67 -12.52
C LEU A 616 10.41 21.61 -11.50
N GLN A 617 10.20 20.48 -10.76
CA GLN A 617 9.24 20.34 -9.62
C GLN A 617 9.76 19.42 -8.45
N ASN A 618 9.41 19.72 -7.18
CA ASN A 618 10.03 19.28 -5.89
C ASN A 618 9.41 18.03 -5.19
N SER A 619 10.25 17.10 -4.66
CA SER A 619 9.84 16.16 -3.57
C SER A 619 10.96 15.63 -2.64
N GLN A 620 12.20 16.13 -2.67
CA GLN A 620 13.24 15.64 -1.74
C GLN A 620 13.52 16.63 -0.62
N ASN A 621 13.38 16.18 0.64
CA ASN A 621 14.07 16.82 1.77
C ASN A 621 15.57 16.58 1.58
N LEU A 622 16.32 17.68 1.47
CA LEU A 622 17.73 17.75 1.06
C LEU A 622 18.68 17.46 2.24
N LEU A 623 18.43 16.42 3.05
CA LEU A 623 19.37 16.04 4.10
C LEU A 623 20.64 15.44 3.46
N PRO A 624 21.84 15.93 3.80
CA PRO A 624 23.08 15.51 3.17
C PRO A 624 23.41 14.04 3.47
N GLU A 625 24.04 13.36 2.50
CA GLU A 625 24.34 11.93 2.56
C GLU A 625 25.40 11.53 3.60
N LYS A 626 26.22 12.47 4.12
CA LYS A 626 27.35 12.13 5.00
C LYS A 626 27.50 13.07 6.20
N SER A 627 27.80 12.48 7.36
CA SER A 627 28.17 13.19 8.58
C SER A 627 29.33 12.54 9.31
N SER A 628 30.08 13.33 10.08
CA SER A 628 31.17 12.84 10.94
C SER A 628 30.69 12.32 12.31
N LEU A 629 29.41 12.46 12.64
CA LEU A 629 28.84 11.99 13.90
C LEU A 629 28.29 10.57 13.71
N ASP A 630 28.87 9.59 14.39
CA ASP A 630 28.40 8.20 14.31
C ASP A 630 27.12 7.98 15.13
N SER A 631 26.42 6.88 14.86
CA SER A 631 25.11 6.57 15.45
C SER A 631 25.16 6.34 16.98
N ASP A 632 26.23 5.73 17.52
CA ASP A 632 26.37 5.50 18.97
C ASP A 632 26.64 6.82 19.72
N SER A 633 27.48 7.67 19.12
CA SER A 633 27.70 9.05 19.58
C SER A 633 26.41 9.87 19.50
N ALA A 634 25.65 9.75 18.39
CA ALA A 634 24.37 10.41 18.20
C ALA A 634 23.34 9.96 19.25
N TYR A 635 23.29 8.65 19.55
CA TYR A 635 22.47 8.07 20.60
C TYR A 635 22.84 8.60 21.99
N LEU A 636 24.13 8.66 22.33
CA LEU A 636 24.55 9.25 23.60
C LEU A 636 24.15 10.72 23.71
N ILE A 637 24.23 11.49 22.62
CA ILE A 637 23.79 12.90 22.59
C ILE A 637 22.27 12.99 22.76
N GLY A 638 21.50 12.20 22.01
CA GLY A 638 20.05 12.16 22.12
C GLY A 638 19.59 11.83 23.54
N PHE A 639 20.17 10.78 24.14
CA PHE A 639 19.86 10.38 25.51
C PHE A 639 20.25 11.43 26.54
N PHE A 640 21.39 12.09 26.30
CA PHE A 640 21.88 13.13 27.19
C PHE A 640 20.97 14.37 27.20
N ILE A 641 20.25 14.67 26.11
CA ILE A 641 19.30 15.79 26.03
C ILE A 641 18.12 15.61 26.99
N GLY A 642 17.62 14.38 27.17
CA GLY A 642 16.56 14.07 28.13
C GLY A 642 17.09 13.88 29.55
N ASP A 643 17.82 12.79 29.80
CA ASP A 643 18.18 12.30 31.14
C ASP A 643 19.69 12.28 31.44
N GLY A 644 20.44 13.21 30.83
CA GLY A 644 21.87 13.42 31.07
C GLY A 644 22.18 14.50 32.13
N SER A 645 23.29 14.35 32.86
CA SER A 645 23.82 15.44 33.67
C SER A 645 25.35 15.48 33.75
N ILE A 646 25.92 16.68 33.89
CA ILE A 646 27.34 16.91 34.17
C ILE A 646 27.46 17.81 35.39
N SER A 647 28.21 17.35 36.40
CA SER A 647 28.49 18.13 37.62
C SER A 647 29.99 18.39 37.79
N GLU A 648 30.33 19.56 38.30
CA GLU A 648 31.71 19.94 38.64
C GLU A 648 32.07 19.58 40.09
N PHE A 649 33.28 19.07 40.33
CA PHE A 649 33.83 18.85 41.68
C PHE A 649 35.34 19.13 41.73
N LYS A 650 35.85 19.48 42.91
CA LYS A 650 37.29 19.71 43.15
C LYS A 650 37.96 18.43 43.66
N ASP A 651 38.99 17.98 42.96
CA ASP A 651 39.81 16.83 43.38
C ASP A 651 41.08 17.31 44.08
N ASN A 652 41.17 17.05 45.38
CA ASN A 652 42.28 17.50 46.23
C ASN A 652 43.33 16.41 46.48
N ARG A 653 43.24 15.27 45.80
CA ARG A 653 44.27 14.22 45.84
C ARG A 653 45.55 14.72 45.17
N GLY A 654 46.44 15.32 45.96
CA GLY A 654 47.72 15.89 45.52
C GLY A 654 47.88 17.40 45.73
N GLY A 655 46.96 18.09 46.42
CA GLY A 655 47.12 19.50 46.83
C GLY A 655 46.84 20.57 45.75
N ASN A 656 46.54 20.17 44.51
CA ASN A 656 46.43 21.09 43.37
C ASN A 656 45.02 21.63 43.07
N ASN A 657 44.01 21.32 43.91
CA ASN A 657 42.62 21.79 43.79
C ASN A 657 42.03 21.74 42.35
N LEU A 658 42.28 20.65 41.60
CA LEU A 658 41.90 20.56 40.19
C LEU A 658 40.40 20.38 40.03
N ILE A 659 39.80 21.17 39.14
CA ILE A 659 38.40 21.06 38.76
C ILE A 659 38.23 19.85 37.84
N ARG A 660 37.28 18.97 38.19
CA ARG A 660 36.92 17.79 37.39
C ARG A 660 35.43 17.71 37.19
N TYR A 661 35.03 17.09 36.09
CA TYR A 661 33.64 16.88 35.73
C TYR A 661 33.26 15.42 35.95
N LYS A 662 32.04 15.20 36.44
CA LYS A 662 31.42 13.89 36.56
C LYS A 662 30.16 13.87 35.71
N THR A 663 30.18 13.05 34.67
CA THR A 663 29.03 12.81 33.78
C THR A 663 28.22 11.65 34.33
N ARG A 664 26.90 11.79 34.35
CA ARG A 664 25.97 10.77 34.81
C ARG A 664 24.84 10.61 33.82
N PHE A 665 24.44 9.36 33.65
CA PHE A 665 23.24 8.95 32.93
C PHE A 665 22.35 8.21 33.91
N PHE A 666 21.08 8.59 33.96
CA PHE A 666 20.10 8.02 34.88
C PHE A 666 19.08 7.22 34.10
N SER A 667 18.68 6.08 34.65
CA SER A 667 17.52 5.34 34.17
C SER A 667 17.06 4.35 35.24
N GLU A 668 15.76 4.05 35.26
CA GLU A 668 15.22 2.93 36.03
C GLU A 668 15.48 1.59 35.32
N SER A 669 15.81 1.63 34.02
CA SER A 669 16.05 0.46 33.20
C SER A 669 17.51 0.01 33.27
N ARG A 670 17.73 -1.12 33.94
CA ARG A 670 19.06 -1.75 34.02
C ARG A 670 19.64 -2.07 32.62
N PRO A 671 18.88 -2.64 31.66
CA PRO A 671 19.40 -2.88 30.31
C PRO A 671 19.85 -1.62 29.57
N VAL A 672 19.13 -0.49 29.72
CA VAL A 672 19.51 0.79 29.08
C VAL A 672 20.83 1.29 29.64
N LEU A 673 21.04 1.17 30.95
CA LEU A 673 22.30 1.55 31.59
C LEU A 673 23.44 0.59 31.29
N ASP A 674 23.18 -0.71 31.13
CA ASP A 674 24.20 -1.65 30.67
C ASP A 674 24.62 -1.29 29.22
N LYS A 675 23.69 -0.92 28.34
CA LYS A 675 23.98 -0.40 26.97
C LYS A 675 24.82 0.89 27.01
N ILE A 676 24.43 1.86 27.83
CA ILE A 676 25.22 3.09 28.00
C ILE A 676 26.62 2.78 28.54
N SER A 677 26.73 1.85 29.50
CA SER A 677 28.04 1.42 30.04
C SER A 677 28.91 0.79 28.96
N ASP A 678 28.34 -0.06 28.11
CA ASP A 678 29.06 -0.71 27.01
C ASP A 678 29.53 0.28 25.96
N ILE A 679 28.68 1.24 25.56
CA ILE A 679 29.06 2.31 24.63
C ILE A 679 30.18 3.16 25.26
N LEU A 680 30.04 3.58 26.52
CA LEU A 680 31.07 4.38 27.21
C LEU A 680 32.39 3.62 27.41
N ASN A 681 32.33 2.31 27.61
CA ASN A 681 33.50 1.46 27.75
C ASN A 681 34.20 1.24 26.40
N ARG A 682 33.46 1.06 25.32
CA ARG A 682 34.01 0.84 23.98
C ARG A 682 34.57 2.13 23.37
N LEU A 683 33.78 3.20 23.35
CA LEU A 683 34.16 4.46 22.70
C LEU A 683 35.21 5.24 23.51
N PHE A 684 35.13 5.17 24.85
CA PHE A 684 35.96 6.00 25.71
C PHE A 684 36.83 5.23 26.70
N GLY A 685 36.74 3.90 26.81
CA GLY A 685 37.57 3.10 27.71
C GLY A 685 37.35 3.39 29.21
N CYS A 686 36.11 3.63 29.63
CA CYS A 686 35.79 4.09 30.99
C CYS A 686 35.81 3.00 32.09
N GLN A 687 35.68 1.72 31.72
CA GLN A 687 35.47 0.58 32.64
C GLN A 687 34.38 0.83 33.71
N VAL A 688 33.26 1.41 33.30
CA VAL A 688 32.10 1.70 34.16
C VAL A 688 31.08 0.56 34.12
N LYS A 689 30.35 0.41 35.21
CA LYS A 689 29.21 -0.50 35.34
C LYS A 689 28.06 0.23 36.04
N PRO A 690 26.80 -0.14 35.82
CA PRO A 690 25.72 0.54 36.51
C PRO A 690 25.73 0.22 38.00
N ILE A 691 25.67 1.29 38.79
CA ILE A 691 25.71 1.27 40.25
C ILE A 691 24.40 1.79 40.83
N ARG A 692 24.08 1.34 42.05
CA ARG A 692 22.92 1.81 42.78
C ARG A 692 23.26 3.12 43.48
N ASN A 693 22.54 4.19 43.14
CA ASN A 693 22.86 5.54 43.58
C ASN A 693 22.47 5.78 45.05
N ASP A 694 21.30 5.27 45.47
CA ASP A 694 20.81 5.39 46.86
C ASP A 694 20.52 4.00 47.45
N LYS A 695 21.13 3.69 48.59
CA LYS A 695 20.88 2.43 49.32
C LYS A 695 19.47 2.36 49.92
N ARG A 696 18.72 3.46 49.95
CA ARG A 696 17.35 3.55 50.51
C ARG A 696 16.24 3.47 49.46
N SER A 697 16.55 3.57 48.17
CA SER A 697 15.59 3.43 47.06
C SER A 697 15.97 2.23 46.19
N GLU A 698 15.03 1.33 45.89
CA GLU A 698 15.28 0.13 45.09
C GLU A 698 15.30 0.38 43.57
N LYS A 699 14.86 1.55 43.09
CA LYS A 699 14.54 1.76 41.66
C LYS A 699 15.51 2.63 40.85
N LEU A 700 16.38 3.43 41.47
CA LEU A 700 17.23 4.40 40.76
C LEU A 700 18.67 3.90 40.61
N LEU A 701 19.05 3.64 39.36
CA LEU A 701 20.38 3.20 38.93
C LEU A 701 21.08 4.33 38.19
N GLU A 702 22.41 4.38 38.28
CA GLU A 702 23.21 5.33 37.51
C GLU A 702 24.42 4.65 36.87
N VAL A 703 24.86 5.20 35.75
CA VAL A 703 26.21 5.00 35.21
C VAL A 703 26.92 6.32 35.29
N SER A 704 28.06 6.35 35.97
CA SER A 704 28.80 7.58 36.16
C SER A 704 30.28 7.41 35.89
N THR A 705 30.86 8.43 35.23
CA THR A 705 32.27 8.48 34.87
C THR A 705 32.82 9.87 35.13
N SER A 706 34.07 9.93 35.60
CA SER A 706 34.84 11.17 35.69
C SER A 706 35.96 11.23 34.64
N LYS A 707 35.87 10.39 33.60
CA LYS A 707 36.86 10.36 32.52
C LYS A 707 36.68 11.57 31.62
N LYS A 708 37.72 12.39 31.53
CA LYS A 708 37.70 13.69 30.83
C LYS A 708 37.22 13.60 29.37
N ALA A 709 37.60 12.54 28.65
CA ALA A 709 37.21 12.35 27.24
C ALA A 709 35.68 12.36 27.03
N VAL A 710 34.90 11.89 28.00
CA VAL A 710 33.42 11.85 27.89
C VAL A 710 32.82 13.24 28.08
N SER A 711 33.31 14.02 29.05
CA SER A 711 32.86 15.40 29.22
C SER A 711 33.27 16.28 28.04
N ASP A 712 34.48 16.09 27.49
CA ASP A 712 34.98 16.85 26.35
C ASP A 712 34.14 16.60 25.08
N PHE A 713 33.70 15.35 24.86
CA PHE A 713 32.79 14.99 23.77
C PHE A 713 31.45 15.73 23.85
N LEU A 714 30.80 15.75 25.02
CA LEU A 714 29.52 16.43 25.19
C LEU A 714 29.66 17.97 25.08
N PHE A 715 30.79 18.51 25.54
CA PHE A 715 31.07 19.94 25.46
C PHE A 715 31.19 20.44 24.00
N GLN A 716 31.67 19.59 23.09
CA GLN A 716 31.74 19.88 21.65
C GLN A 716 30.36 20.19 21.04
N TYR A 717 29.30 19.57 21.57
CA TYR A 717 27.92 19.77 21.10
C TYR A 717 27.13 20.75 21.98
N ARG A 718 27.85 21.62 22.72
CA ARG A 718 27.30 22.71 23.55
C ARG A 718 26.56 22.26 24.82
N PHE A 719 26.74 21.02 25.28
CA PHE A 719 26.25 20.60 26.59
C PHE A 719 27.28 20.99 27.66
N PHE A 720 26.93 21.81 28.66
CA PHE A 720 27.88 22.25 29.70
C PHE A 720 27.38 21.92 31.12
N ALA A 721 28.29 21.92 32.10
CA ALA A 721 27.91 21.73 33.51
C ALA A 721 27.08 22.93 34.00
N GLY A 722 25.93 22.67 34.64
CA GLY A 722 25.01 23.75 35.04
C GLY A 722 23.80 23.26 35.84
N LYS A 723 22.90 24.21 36.17
CA LYS A 723 21.61 23.89 36.80
C LYS A 723 20.64 23.33 35.75
N LYS A 724 19.67 22.51 36.18
CA LYS A 724 18.63 21.95 35.31
C LYS A 724 17.84 23.06 34.58
N ALA A 725 17.64 22.92 33.27
CA ALA A 725 16.94 23.89 32.41
C ALA A 725 15.69 23.25 31.76
N TYR A 726 14.63 24.03 31.58
CA TYR A 726 13.32 23.57 31.08
C TYR A 726 12.96 24.09 29.67
N THR A 727 13.87 24.84 29.04
CA THR A 727 13.69 25.44 27.71
C THR A 727 14.76 24.93 26.72
N ILE A 728 15.04 23.64 26.80
CA ILE A 728 16.05 22.96 25.97
C ILE A 728 15.61 22.90 24.49
N SER A 729 16.55 22.78 23.56
CA SER A 729 16.33 22.69 22.10
C SER A 729 17.45 21.86 21.49
N ILE A 730 17.30 21.40 20.24
CA ILE A 730 18.36 20.62 19.59
C ILE A 730 19.42 21.63 19.11
N PRO A 731 20.67 21.57 19.61
CA PRO A 731 21.69 22.53 19.22
C PRO A 731 21.90 22.54 17.70
N SER A 732 22.09 23.73 17.10
CA SER A 732 22.22 23.85 15.65
C SER A 732 23.45 23.13 15.08
N GLU A 733 24.50 22.92 15.89
CA GLU A 733 25.64 22.07 15.55
C GLU A 733 25.24 20.59 15.41
N VAL A 734 24.29 20.11 16.23
CA VAL A 734 23.75 18.75 16.11
C VAL A 734 22.89 18.66 14.86
N LYS A 735 21.93 19.59 14.66
CA LYS A 735 21.06 19.59 13.47
C LYS A 735 21.82 19.56 12.14
N ARG A 736 22.94 20.28 12.06
CA ARG A 736 23.80 20.32 10.86
C ARG A 736 24.56 19.02 10.59
N LEU A 737 24.77 18.22 11.64
CA LEU A 737 25.46 16.95 11.55
C LEU A 737 24.47 15.77 11.51
N LEU A 738 23.17 16.03 11.58
CA LEU A 738 22.17 14.99 11.32
C LEU A 738 22.13 14.73 9.81
N SER A 739 22.38 13.48 9.47
CA SER A 739 22.35 12.94 8.12
C SER A 739 21.48 11.70 8.13
N LYS A 740 21.17 11.14 6.96
CA LYS A 740 20.40 9.89 6.87
C LYS A 740 21.01 8.76 7.74
N GLU A 741 22.34 8.75 7.91
CA GLU A 741 23.07 7.68 8.60
C GLU A 741 22.99 7.72 10.15
N ASN A 742 22.84 8.89 10.77
CA ASN A 742 22.93 9.04 12.23
C ASN A 742 21.68 9.61 12.89
N PHE A 743 20.70 10.03 12.09
CA PHE A 743 19.46 10.62 12.55
C PHE A 743 18.66 9.68 13.48
N TYR A 744 18.57 8.40 13.12
CA TYR A 744 17.85 7.42 13.95
C TYR A 744 18.56 7.08 15.25
N GLY A 745 19.90 7.08 15.26
CA GLY A 745 20.68 6.93 16.50
C GLY A 745 20.38 8.05 17.49
N PHE A 746 20.38 9.30 17.00
CA PHE A 746 20.01 10.47 17.79
C PHE A 746 18.59 10.38 18.35
N LEU A 747 17.62 10.04 17.49
CA LEU A 747 16.22 9.94 17.89
C LEU A 747 16.00 8.81 18.92
N ALA A 748 16.62 7.64 18.73
CA ALA A 748 16.55 6.54 19.70
C ALA A 748 17.12 6.92 21.07
N GLY A 749 18.20 7.71 21.09
CA GLY A 749 18.76 8.25 22.32
C GLY A 749 17.75 9.09 23.09
N LEU A 750 17.10 10.06 22.42
CA LEU A 750 16.05 10.88 23.01
C LEU A 750 14.96 9.98 23.60
N ILE A 751 14.50 9.00 22.85
CA ILE A 751 13.39 8.15 23.28
C ILE A 751 13.72 7.31 24.51
N ASP A 752 14.91 6.69 24.58
CA ASP A 752 15.28 5.87 25.73
C ASP A 752 15.47 6.68 27.03
N SER A 753 15.57 8.02 26.92
CA SER A 753 15.66 8.93 28.06
C SER A 753 14.29 9.31 28.64
N ASP A 754 13.57 10.23 28.01
CA ASP A 754 12.26 10.74 28.46
C ASP A 754 11.09 10.27 27.59
N GLY A 755 11.38 9.42 26.60
CA GLY A 755 10.38 8.88 25.70
C GLY A 755 9.78 7.56 26.21
N HIS A 756 8.60 7.27 25.69
CA HIS A 756 8.00 5.97 25.80
C HIS A 756 7.67 5.44 24.41
N VAL A 757 8.17 4.26 24.10
CA VAL A 757 7.70 3.50 22.94
C VAL A 757 6.54 2.66 23.41
N ASP A 758 5.33 3.02 22.99
CA ASP A 758 4.17 2.16 23.21
C ASP A 758 4.37 0.89 22.39
N LYS A 759 4.78 -0.18 23.08
CA LYS A 759 5.09 -1.49 22.49
C LYS A 759 3.91 -2.13 21.77
N LYS A 760 2.67 -1.63 21.93
CA LYS A 760 1.49 -2.12 21.20
C LYS A 760 1.18 -1.31 19.94
N ARG A 761 1.62 -0.05 19.81
CA ARG A 761 1.26 0.84 18.69
C ARG A 761 2.44 1.28 17.82
N GLY A 762 3.68 1.09 18.29
CA GLY A 762 4.87 1.56 17.56
C GLY A 762 5.00 3.08 17.51
N THR A 763 4.13 3.80 18.23
CA THR A 763 4.19 5.25 18.38
C THR A 763 5.21 5.62 19.45
N ILE A 764 6.05 6.58 19.10
CA ILE A 764 7.04 7.17 19.98
C ILE A 764 6.41 8.41 20.59
N GLU A 765 6.21 8.39 21.90
CA GLU A 765 5.78 9.56 22.64
C GLU A 765 7.01 10.11 23.36
N TYR A 766 7.41 11.34 23.02
CA TYR A 766 8.49 12.03 23.71
C TYR A 766 7.89 13.16 24.54
N TYR A 767 7.97 13.02 25.86
CA TYR A 767 7.39 14.00 26.76
C TYR A 767 8.43 15.08 27.06
N THR A 768 8.18 16.29 26.57
CA THR A 768 9.00 17.46 26.90
C THR A 768 8.16 18.61 27.39
N VAL A 769 8.69 19.33 28.37
CA VAL A 769 8.11 20.59 28.85
C VAL A 769 8.66 21.81 28.09
N SER A 770 9.55 21.59 27.10
CA SER A 770 10.13 22.64 26.26
C SER A 770 9.45 22.70 24.89
N GLU A 771 8.68 23.75 24.64
CA GLU A 771 8.02 24.02 23.35
C GLU A 771 9.03 24.11 22.20
N LYS A 772 10.20 24.71 22.44
CA LYS A 772 11.27 24.80 21.43
C LYS A 772 11.88 23.45 21.07
N LEU A 773 11.92 22.50 22.01
CA LEU A 773 12.35 21.15 21.68
C LEU A 773 11.25 20.42 20.89
N ALA A 774 9.98 20.69 21.19
CA ALA A 774 8.86 20.14 20.44
C ALA A 774 8.78 20.68 18.99
N ASP A 775 9.10 21.95 18.75
CA ASP A 775 9.16 22.53 17.40
C ASP A 775 10.40 22.07 16.60
N ASP A 776 11.48 21.73 17.30
CA ASP A 776 12.73 21.28 16.71
C ASP A 776 12.71 19.80 16.30
N ILE A 777 11.90 19.00 16.98
CA ILE A 777 11.62 17.58 16.71
C ILE A 777 10.57 17.50 15.61
#